data_AF-A0A1V5YW19-F1
#
_entry.id   AF-A0A1V5YW19-F1
#
_cell.length_a   1.000
_cell.length_b   1.000
_cell.length_c   1.000
_cell.angle_alpha   90.00
_cell.angle_beta   90.00
_cell.angle_gamma   90.00
#
_symmetry.space_group_name_H-M   'P 1'
#
loop_
_entity.id
_entity.type
_entity.pdbx_description
1 polymer ?
#
loop_
_entity_poly.entity_id
_entity_poly.type
_entity_poly.pdbx_seq_one_letter_code
_entity_poly.pdbx_strand_id
1 'polypeptide(L)'
;MRNCVTGLLVALLCCTAVFAADEVPAKVGVFPQEIAKNYSVADGLPDQKVLSLHQDETGIVAVTAAGACRLEGATWKPVRDFTPQRFVLVPDGDAYTLAPAEAAPGSGAVIVRSFAGDAKAPVAIAAAEGLFLRNDQGVYEKSPACDGQGRLWGACDVRGVTLDSDGNLWVAMLAGLACRTADGWKFYTGHEGLPYNDFTSIAAGPDGAVWFGTTKGIVRFKNGTWHYRQGRRWLPDDHVNDLLVDQAGNAWAATQHGIGWIGFTPMTLAEKAAFYEEELDKYIKRTPFGYTSEVKLEKAGDRSTVVYTDSDNDGLWTSMYGAGECFAYGATRDPEAKKRADKAFEALRFLQTVPQTGDHRPPKGYVARTILPTDGKDPNEGRIERDTYHRDNHDVLWKVYEPRWPKSGDGKWYWKSDTSSDELDGHFFFYPAYYDLVAETKEEKEAVQQVIRDLMDHLIDHDFNLVDFDGTPTRWSIYNPDSLNKDPLWWEERGLKSLSMLSYLTATEHVTGDPKYGKIANELIEKHHFRTNAMIYKIHFGPGSGNHSDDEMAFMCYYNLLKYSQDEALKHEILYSFFSAWINEWPEMNPLFNFMYAVFGRDAKHTNPWDTYDISPWEGWLDDSVETLKDFPLDRVAWDHHNSHRLDIVLLPRQQATEPYESEVPQRGHRVNGKVLPVSERYFNHWNHDPWNLNYGGKGHTLGSGTVFLLPYYMGLYHGFIDN
;
A
#
# COMPACT_ATOMS: atom_id res chain seq x y z
N MET A 1 -63.89 -5.68 17.44
CA MET A 1 -64.03 -5.52 15.97
C MET A 1 -62.70 -5.00 15.47
N ARG A 2 -61.79 -5.90 15.06
CA ARG A 2 -61.64 -6.46 13.69
C ARG A 2 -60.80 -5.51 12.82
N ASN A 3 -59.51 -5.84 12.62
CA ASN A 3 -58.92 -6.37 11.36
C ASN A 3 -58.62 -5.22 10.38
N CYS A 4 -57.46 -5.06 9.73
CA CYS A 4 -56.53 -6.05 9.17
C CYS A 4 -55.08 -5.54 9.16
N VAL A 5 -54.18 -6.47 9.46
CA VAL A 5 -52.79 -6.56 9.05
C VAL A 5 -52.74 -7.02 7.59
N THR A 6 -51.96 -6.33 6.72
CA THR A 6 -51.36 -6.77 5.43
C THR A 6 -50.88 -5.51 4.71
N GLY A 7 -49.66 -5.33 4.20
CA GLY A 7 -48.44 -6.13 4.14
C GLY A 7 -47.43 -5.28 3.37
N LEU A 8 -46.20 -5.14 3.88
CA LEU A 8 -45.06 -4.67 3.11
C LEU A 8 -43.81 -5.37 3.66
N LEU A 9 -43.74 -6.68 3.42
CA LEU A 9 -42.47 -7.40 3.37
C LEU A 9 -41.88 -7.12 1.98
N VAL A 10 -41.03 -6.11 1.88
CA VAL A 10 -40.05 -6.06 0.80
C VAL A 10 -38.99 -7.07 1.21
N ALA A 11 -38.97 -8.20 0.50
CA ALA A 11 -37.94 -9.20 0.64
C ALA A 11 -36.59 -8.57 0.27
N LEU A 12 -35.79 -8.23 1.29
CA LEU A 12 -34.34 -8.29 1.15
C LEU A 12 -34.00 -9.76 0.92
N LEU A 13 -33.92 -10.16 -0.35
CA LEU A 13 -33.02 -11.24 -0.73
C LEU A 13 -31.60 -10.67 -0.66
N CYS A 14 -31.12 -10.45 0.57
CA CYS A 14 -29.70 -10.54 0.84
C CYS A 14 -29.33 -11.97 0.45
N CYS A 15 -28.44 -12.12 -0.52
CA CYS A 15 -27.55 -13.27 -0.54
C CYS A 15 -26.83 -13.25 0.81
N THR A 16 -27.38 -13.95 1.80
CA THR A 16 -26.63 -14.39 2.95
C THR A 16 -25.64 -15.41 2.41
N ALA A 17 -24.50 -14.92 1.93
CA ALA A 17 -23.29 -15.67 2.16
C ALA A 17 -23.29 -15.90 3.68
N VAL A 18 -23.48 -17.15 4.07
CA VAL A 18 -23.12 -17.57 5.43
C VAL A 18 -21.61 -17.39 5.44
N PHE A 19 -21.17 -16.19 5.85
CA PHE A 19 -19.76 -15.91 6.01
C PHE A 19 -19.28 -16.82 7.13
N ALA A 20 -18.47 -17.81 6.77
CA ALA A 20 -17.73 -18.58 7.74
C ALA A 20 -16.85 -17.57 8.50
N ALA A 21 -16.81 -17.67 9.84
CA ALA A 21 -15.82 -16.92 10.62
C ALA A 21 -14.43 -17.12 10.00
N ASP A 22 -13.65 -16.04 9.88
CA ASP A 22 -12.30 -16.06 9.30
C ASP A 22 -11.53 -17.28 9.84
N GLU A 23 -11.15 -18.22 8.97
CA GLU A 23 -10.36 -19.38 9.39
C GLU A 23 -8.98 -18.85 9.82
N VAL A 24 -8.65 -18.96 11.11
CA VAL A 24 -7.35 -18.54 11.64
C VAL A 24 -6.55 -19.78 12.07
N PRO A 25 -5.38 -20.06 11.47
CA PRO A 25 -4.67 -19.25 10.48
C PRO A 25 -5.33 -19.26 9.09
N ALA A 26 -5.25 -18.13 8.39
CA ALA A 26 -5.63 -18.05 6.98
C ALA A 26 -4.67 -18.90 6.16
N LYS A 27 -5.22 -19.78 5.32
CA LYS A 27 -4.48 -20.64 4.39
C LYS A 27 -4.27 -19.92 3.07
N VAL A 28 -3.12 -19.27 2.91
CA VAL A 28 -2.88 -18.37 1.78
C VAL A 28 -2.52 -19.16 0.51
N GLY A 29 -1.64 -20.15 0.65
CA GLY A 29 -1.17 -20.99 -0.45
C GLY A 29 -0.46 -20.21 -1.57
N VAL A 30 -0.50 -20.77 -2.79
CA VAL A 30 0.09 -20.15 -3.99
C VAL A 30 -0.92 -19.19 -4.61
N PHE A 31 -0.50 -17.95 -4.85
CA PHE A 31 -1.30 -16.93 -5.51
C PHE A 31 -0.61 -16.39 -6.78
N PRO A 32 -1.38 -15.87 -7.75
CA PRO A 32 -0.84 -15.31 -8.98
C PRO A 32 -0.35 -13.87 -8.76
N GLN A 33 0.93 -13.67 -8.47
CA GLN A 33 1.52 -12.34 -8.32
C GLN A 33 1.62 -11.65 -9.69
N GLU A 34 0.98 -10.49 -9.82
CA GLU A 34 1.09 -9.67 -11.01
C GLU A 34 2.51 -9.13 -11.21
N ILE A 35 2.98 -9.19 -12.45
CA ILE A 35 4.24 -8.62 -12.93
C ILE A 35 4.01 -7.90 -14.25
N ALA A 36 4.76 -6.82 -14.50
CA ALA A 36 4.64 -6.02 -15.70
C ALA A 36 5.96 -5.91 -16.47
N LYS A 37 5.86 -5.77 -17.80
CA LYS A 37 6.97 -5.47 -18.72
C LYS A 37 6.50 -4.48 -19.77
N ASN A 38 7.42 -3.65 -20.23
CA ASN A 38 7.15 -2.66 -21.27
C ASN A 38 8.07 -2.94 -22.47
N TYR A 39 7.49 -2.94 -23.67
CA TYR A 39 8.23 -3.07 -24.93
C TYR A 39 8.18 -1.78 -25.72
N SER A 40 9.30 -1.43 -26.34
CA SER A 40 9.53 -0.18 -27.06
C SER A 40 10.26 -0.44 -28.38
N VAL A 41 10.66 0.63 -29.08
CA VAL A 41 11.55 0.52 -30.26
C VAL A 41 12.91 -0.12 -29.93
N ALA A 42 13.37 -0.03 -28.68
CA ALA A 42 14.59 -0.70 -28.24
C ALA A 42 14.45 -2.24 -28.27
N ASP A 43 13.22 -2.75 -28.17
CA ASP A 43 12.88 -4.17 -28.19
C ASP A 43 12.51 -4.66 -29.60
N GLY A 44 12.66 -3.80 -30.62
CA GLY A 44 12.44 -4.13 -32.03
C GLY A 44 11.11 -3.64 -32.62
N LEU A 45 10.30 -2.89 -31.86
CA LEU A 45 9.08 -2.28 -32.43
C LEU A 45 9.46 -1.29 -33.54
N PRO A 46 8.78 -1.32 -34.70
CA PRO A 46 9.08 -0.39 -35.79
C PRO A 46 8.61 1.05 -35.52
N ASP A 47 7.66 1.24 -34.60
CA ASP A 47 7.20 2.54 -34.11
C ASP A 47 6.72 2.41 -32.66
N GLN A 48 6.78 3.50 -31.88
CA GLN A 48 6.27 3.56 -30.51
C GLN A 48 4.74 3.51 -30.48
N LYS A 49 4.06 4.07 -31.49
CA LYS A 49 2.61 4.08 -31.55
C LYS A 49 2.10 2.74 -32.06
N VAL A 50 1.63 1.90 -31.14
CA VAL A 50 1.03 0.61 -31.45
C VAL A 50 -0.48 0.77 -31.55
N LEU A 51 -1.04 0.41 -32.69
CA LEU A 51 -2.44 0.67 -33.04
C LEU A 51 -3.37 -0.48 -32.66
N SER A 52 -2.92 -1.72 -32.84
CA SER A 52 -3.72 -2.91 -32.52
C SER A 52 -2.84 -4.14 -32.29
N LEU A 53 -3.39 -5.11 -31.58
CA LEU A 53 -2.75 -6.40 -31.29
C LEU A 53 -3.60 -7.53 -31.86
N HIS A 54 -2.94 -8.53 -32.41
CA HIS A 54 -3.57 -9.69 -33.03
C HIS A 54 -2.85 -10.95 -32.59
N GLN A 55 -3.55 -12.08 -32.58
CA GLN A 55 -2.95 -13.38 -32.34
C GLN A 55 -3.33 -14.33 -33.47
N ASP A 56 -2.33 -15.01 -34.01
CA ASP A 56 -2.51 -16.13 -34.95
C ASP A 56 -1.78 -17.38 -34.46
N GLU A 57 -1.81 -18.45 -35.25
CA GLU A 57 -1.18 -19.74 -34.93
C GLU A 57 0.34 -19.65 -34.67
N THR A 58 0.98 -18.59 -35.15
CA THR A 58 2.43 -18.38 -35.05
C THR A 58 2.82 -17.36 -33.99
N GLY A 59 1.85 -16.76 -33.28
CA GLY A 59 2.08 -15.90 -32.12
C GLY A 59 1.39 -14.53 -32.20
N ILE A 60 1.87 -13.59 -31.39
CA ILE A 60 1.30 -12.24 -31.27
C ILE A 60 1.90 -11.32 -32.33
N VAL A 61 1.04 -10.58 -33.02
CA VAL A 61 1.38 -9.56 -34.02
C VAL A 61 0.91 -8.19 -33.52
N ALA A 62 1.81 -7.23 -33.52
CA ALA A 62 1.52 -5.84 -33.25
C ALA A 62 1.53 -5.04 -34.57
N VAL A 63 0.48 -4.27 -34.81
CA VAL A 63 0.40 -3.31 -35.92
C VAL A 63 0.73 -1.93 -35.37
N THR A 64 1.79 -1.31 -35.87
CA THR A 64 2.18 0.05 -35.49
C THR A 64 1.92 1.05 -36.62
N ALA A 65 2.15 2.33 -36.37
CA ALA A 65 2.06 3.36 -37.40
C ALA A 65 3.06 3.16 -38.58
N ALA A 66 4.15 2.41 -38.38
CA ALA A 66 5.19 2.19 -39.39
C ALA A 66 5.23 0.78 -39.98
N GLY A 67 4.38 -0.15 -39.51
CA GLY A 67 4.29 -1.51 -40.04
C GLY A 67 3.91 -2.54 -38.99
N ALA A 68 3.74 -3.79 -39.42
CA ALA A 68 3.45 -4.91 -38.53
C ALA A 68 4.74 -5.60 -38.07
N CYS A 69 4.73 -6.11 -36.84
CA CYS A 69 5.81 -6.90 -36.28
C CYS A 69 5.25 -8.03 -35.42
N ARG A 70 6.02 -9.11 -35.27
CA ARG A 70 5.66 -10.29 -34.49
C ARG A 70 6.62 -10.46 -33.33
N LEU A 71 6.09 -10.90 -32.20
CA LEU A 71 6.90 -11.27 -31.06
C LEU A 71 7.60 -12.60 -31.32
N GLU A 72 8.93 -12.58 -31.32
CA GLU A 72 9.78 -13.76 -31.38
C GLU A 72 10.67 -13.79 -30.13
N GLY A 73 10.35 -14.67 -29.19
CA GLY A 73 10.98 -14.70 -27.87
C GLY A 73 10.65 -13.43 -27.09
N ALA A 74 11.65 -12.57 -26.88
CA ALA A 74 11.49 -11.30 -26.18
C ALA A 74 11.65 -10.06 -27.08
N THR A 75 11.69 -10.26 -28.40
CA THR A 75 11.99 -9.20 -29.38
C THR A 75 10.93 -9.15 -30.47
N TRP A 76 10.64 -7.95 -30.97
CA TRP A 76 9.68 -7.73 -32.05
C TRP A 76 10.40 -7.71 -33.40
N LYS A 77 9.92 -8.51 -34.35
CA LYS A 77 10.51 -8.59 -35.71
C LYS A 77 9.50 -8.17 -36.77
N PRO A 78 9.88 -7.35 -37.75
CA PRO A 78 8.97 -6.92 -38.82
C PRO A 78 8.38 -8.10 -39.58
N VAL A 79 7.07 -8.04 -39.85
CA VAL A 79 6.35 -8.99 -40.69
C VAL A 79 5.96 -8.29 -41.98
N ARG A 80 6.23 -8.93 -43.12
CA ARG A 80 5.75 -8.47 -44.42
C ARG A 80 4.33 -9.00 -44.64
N ASP A 81 3.50 -8.18 -45.28
CA ASP A 81 2.18 -8.58 -45.79
C ASP A 81 1.16 -8.99 -44.71
N PHE A 82 1.21 -8.41 -43.51
CA PHE A 82 0.15 -8.55 -42.52
C PHE A 82 -0.92 -7.47 -42.69
N THR A 83 -2.13 -7.87 -43.05
CA THR A 83 -3.29 -7.00 -43.11
C THR A 83 -4.39 -7.59 -42.22
N PRO A 84 -4.81 -6.90 -41.15
CA PRO A 84 -5.87 -7.41 -40.29
C PRO A 84 -7.19 -7.44 -41.06
N GLN A 85 -7.91 -8.56 -40.93
CA GLN A 85 -9.21 -8.73 -41.56
C GLN A 85 -10.23 -7.77 -40.93
N ARG A 86 -10.99 -7.06 -41.76
CA ARG A 86 -12.04 -6.14 -41.30
C ARG A 86 -13.41 -6.64 -41.72
N PHE A 87 -14.40 -6.41 -40.87
CA PHE A 87 -15.78 -6.80 -41.11
C PHE A 87 -16.71 -5.60 -41.03
N VAL A 88 -17.82 -5.71 -41.76
CA VAL A 88 -18.93 -4.76 -41.71
C VAL A 88 -20.24 -5.54 -41.57
N LEU A 89 -21.22 -4.89 -40.96
CA LEU A 89 -22.60 -5.32 -40.97
C LEU A 89 -23.33 -4.62 -42.12
N VAL A 90 -23.87 -5.40 -43.04
CA VAL A 90 -24.64 -4.92 -44.19
C VAL A 90 -26.13 -4.96 -43.82
N PRO A 91 -26.84 -3.82 -43.85
CA PRO A 91 -28.27 -3.78 -43.52
C PRO A 91 -29.12 -4.47 -44.59
N ASP A 92 -30.14 -5.21 -44.14
CA ASP A 92 -31.21 -5.79 -44.92
C ASP A 92 -32.54 -5.67 -44.15
N GLY A 93 -33.29 -4.60 -44.43
CA GLY A 93 -34.46 -4.22 -43.64
C GLY A 93 -34.08 -3.82 -42.21
N ASP A 94 -34.69 -4.47 -41.21
CA ASP A 94 -34.40 -4.29 -39.79
C ASP A 94 -33.29 -5.22 -39.27
N ALA A 95 -32.74 -6.08 -40.14
CA ALA A 95 -31.69 -7.04 -39.83
C ALA A 95 -30.37 -6.69 -40.52
N TYR A 96 -29.28 -7.34 -40.10
CA TYR A 96 -27.94 -7.12 -40.61
C TYR A 96 -27.23 -8.45 -40.88
N THR A 97 -26.34 -8.45 -41.87
CA THR A 97 -25.50 -9.62 -42.19
C THR A 97 -24.03 -9.26 -42.13
N LEU A 98 -23.19 -10.17 -41.60
CA LEU A 98 -21.75 -9.96 -41.51
C LEU A 98 -21.08 -10.22 -42.87
N ALA A 99 -20.26 -9.29 -43.32
CA ALA A 99 -19.46 -9.43 -44.54
C ALA A 99 -18.03 -8.90 -44.33
N PRO A 100 -17.03 -9.45 -45.06
CA PRO A 100 -15.71 -8.80 -45.16
C PRO A 100 -15.86 -7.38 -45.72
N ALA A 101 -15.09 -6.45 -45.17
CA ALA A 101 -15.18 -5.03 -45.55
C ALA A 101 -14.91 -4.80 -47.05
N GLU A 102 -14.06 -5.62 -47.67
CA GLU A 102 -13.74 -5.53 -49.10
C GLU A 102 -14.89 -5.97 -50.00
N ALA A 103 -15.79 -6.82 -49.49
CA ALA A 103 -16.91 -7.39 -50.24
C ALA A 103 -18.18 -6.50 -50.22
N ALA A 104 -18.21 -5.46 -49.37
CA ALA A 104 -19.39 -4.62 -49.18
C ALA A 104 -19.05 -3.11 -49.11
N PRO A 105 -18.63 -2.48 -50.23
CA PRO A 105 -18.17 -1.08 -50.24
C PRO A 105 -19.30 -0.02 -50.24
N GLY A 106 -20.54 -0.41 -49.89
CA GLY A 106 -21.73 0.44 -50.03
C GLY A 106 -21.93 1.48 -48.92
N SER A 107 -22.63 2.58 -49.23
CA SER A 107 -23.09 3.57 -48.25
C SER A 107 -24.13 2.97 -47.31
N GLY A 108 -23.85 2.91 -46.01
CA GLY A 108 -24.78 2.39 -44.98
C GLY A 108 -24.31 1.11 -44.28
N ALA A 109 -23.16 0.55 -44.65
CA ALA A 109 -22.54 -0.54 -43.90
C ALA A 109 -22.06 -0.05 -42.52
N VAL A 110 -22.34 -0.83 -41.49
CA VAL A 110 -21.97 -0.56 -40.10
C VAL A 110 -20.59 -1.17 -39.84
N ILE A 111 -19.63 -0.35 -39.40
CA ILE A 111 -18.26 -0.82 -39.15
C ILE A 111 -18.23 -1.62 -37.85
N VAL A 112 -17.79 -2.88 -37.93
CA VAL A 112 -17.56 -3.72 -36.75
C VAL A 112 -16.32 -3.22 -36.01
N ARG A 113 -16.48 -2.85 -34.74
CA ARG A 113 -15.36 -2.49 -33.86
C ARG A 113 -14.74 -3.70 -33.19
N SER A 114 -15.59 -4.60 -32.73
CA SER A 114 -15.23 -5.83 -31.99
C SER A 114 -16.41 -6.80 -32.04
N PHE A 115 -16.12 -8.08 -31.85
CA PHE A 115 -17.12 -9.15 -31.87
C PHE A 115 -16.81 -10.18 -30.78
N ALA A 116 -17.84 -10.89 -30.34
CA ALA A 116 -17.72 -11.93 -29.33
C ALA A 116 -18.04 -13.30 -29.91
N GLY A 117 -17.22 -14.32 -29.58
CA GLY A 117 -17.36 -15.68 -30.11
C GLY A 117 -16.58 -15.92 -31.41
N ASP A 118 -17.02 -16.89 -32.22
CA ASP A 118 -16.39 -17.25 -33.50
C ASP A 118 -16.44 -16.06 -34.48
N ALA A 119 -15.28 -15.64 -35.00
CA ALA A 119 -15.16 -14.55 -35.97
C ALA A 119 -16.00 -14.76 -37.25
N LYS A 120 -16.30 -16.01 -37.62
CA LYS A 120 -17.13 -16.33 -38.80
C LYS A 120 -18.63 -16.23 -38.52
N ALA A 121 -19.03 -16.38 -37.26
CA ALA A 121 -20.42 -16.30 -36.84
C ALA A 121 -20.54 -15.74 -35.41
N PRO A 122 -20.13 -14.48 -35.17
CA PRO A 122 -20.13 -13.92 -33.82
C PRO A 122 -21.52 -13.93 -33.19
N VAL A 123 -21.59 -14.11 -31.87
CA VAL A 123 -22.86 -14.03 -31.14
C VAL A 123 -23.27 -12.58 -30.86
N ALA A 124 -22.28 -11.68 -30.74
CA ALA A 124 -22.48 -10.27 -30.49
C ALA A 124 -21.46 -9.43 -31.26
N ILE A 125 -21.88 -8.23 -31.66
CA ILE A 125 -21.06 -7.26 -32.40
C ILE A 125 -21.20 -5.88 -31.75
N ALA A 126 -20.06 -5.23 -31.52
CA ALA A 126 -19.94 -3.84 -31.11
C ALA A 126 -19.76 -2.93 -32.33
N ALA A 127 -20.52 -1.84 -32.38
CA ALA A 127 -20.36 -0.79 -33.38
C ALA A 127 -20.73 0.59 -32.83
N ALA A 128 -20.44 1.64 -33.60
CA ALA A 128 -20.85 3.02 -33.27
C ALA A 128 -22.38 3.15 -33.17
N GLU A 129 -23.10 2.33 -33.92
CA GLU A 129 -24.55 2.29 -34.00
C GLU A 129 -25.19 1.53 -32.83
N GLY A 130 -24.41 0.79 -32.04
CA GLY A 130 -24.88 0.08 -30.84
C GLY A 130 -24.43 -1.38 -30.75
N LEU A 131 -25.11 -2.12 -29.88
CA LEU A 131 -24.95 -3.57 -29.69
C LEU A 131 -25.84 -4.32 -30.68
N PHE A 132 -25.26 -5.29 -31.39
CA PHE A 132 -25.97 -6.20 -32.27
C PHE A 132 -25.83 -7.63 -31.76
N LEU A 133 -26.93 -8.37 -31.69
CA LEU A 133 -26.94 -9.78 -31.30
C LEU A 133 -27.39 -10.65 -32.47
N ARG A 134 -26.77 -11.82 -32.60
CA ARG A 134 -27.15 -12.81 -33.61
C ARG A 134 -28.40 -13.56 -33.17
N ASN A 135 -29.40 -13.63 -34.03
CA ASN A 135 -30.62 -14.40 -33.80
C ASN A 135 -30.50 -15.84 -34.34
N ASP A 136 -31.54 -16.66 -34.12
CA ASP A 136 -31.57 -18.07 -34.55
C ASP A 136 -31.55 -18.26 -36.07
N GLN A 137 -31.92 -17.23 -36.84
CA GLN A 137 -31.85 -17.22 -38.31
C GLN A 137 -30.45 -16.88 -38.83
N GLY A 138 -29.52 -16.54 -37.93
CA GLY A 138 -28.14 -16.22 -38.24
C GLY A 138 -27.91 -14.78 -38.70
N VAL A 139 -28.93 -13.92 -38.61
CA VAL A 139 -28.83 -12.47 -38.88
C VAL A 139 -28.65 -11.71 -37.57
N TYR A 140 -28.24 -10.44 -37.66
CA TYR A 140 -27.97 -9.58 -36.53
C TYR A 140 -29.05 -8.53 -36.38
N GLU A 141 -29.46 -8.28 -35.14
CA GLU A 141 -30.44 -7.24 -34.80
C GLU A 141 -29.88 -6.33 -33.71
N LYS A 142 -30.25 -5.05 -33.76
CA LYS A 142 -29.87 -4.10 -32.73
C LYS A 142 -30.59 -4.45 -31.42
N SER A 143 -29.82 -4.70 -30.37
CA SER A 143 -30.32 -5.23 -29.11
C SER A 143 -29.65 -4.56 -27.90
N PRO A 144 -30.05 -3.33 -27.54
CA PRO A 144 -29.54 -2.68 -26.35
C PRO A 144 -29.98 -3.43 -25.08
N ALA A 145 -29.14 -3.44 -24.06
CA ALA A 145 -29.46 -4.00 -22.75
C ALA A 145 -30.37 -3.02 -21.98
N CYS A 146 -31.47 -3.50 -21.42
CA CYS A 146 -32.39 -2.68 -20.63
C CYS A 146 -32.21 -2.97 -19.14
N ASP A 147 -32.03 -1.94 -18.33
CA ASP A 147 -31.94 -2.10 -16.87
C ASP A 147 -33.31 -2.02 -16.17
N GLY A 148 -33.31 -2.27 -14.85
CA GLY A 148 -34.53 -2.22 -14.03
C GLY A 148 -35.23 -0.86 -13.96
N GLN A 149 -34.60 0.21 -14.47
CA GLN A 149 -35.17 1.56 -14.54
C GLN A 149 -35.67 1.90 -15.96
N GLY A 150 -35.57 0.96 -16.91
CA GLY A 150 -35.95 1.17 -18.31
C GLY A 150 -34.91 1.92 -19.14
N ARG A 151 -33.68 2.10 -18.64
CA ARG A 151 -32.60 2.75 -19.39
C ARG A 151 -32.01 1.76 -20.38
N LEU A 152 -31.77 2.22 -21.61
CA LEU A 152 -31.20 1.41 -22.70
C LEU A 152 -29.69 1.62 -22.79
N TRP A 153 -28.94 0.58 -22.50
CA TRP A 153 -27.49 0.49 -22.56
C TRP A 153 -27.05 -0.11 -23.90
N GLY A 154 -26.01 0.46 -24.51
CA GLY A 154 -25.52 -0.01 -25.82
C GLY A 154 -26.45 0.33 -26.99
N ALA A 155 -27.32 1.33 -26.85
CA ALA A 155 -28.14 1.84 -27.95
C ALA A 155 -27.31 2.60 -29.01
N CYS A 156 -26.11 3.05 -28.67
CA CYS A 156 -25.10 3.61 -29.55
C CYS A 156 -23.71 3.51 -28.87
N ASP A 157 -22.67 3.78 -29.65
CA ASP A 157 -21.26 3.87 -29.23
C ASP A 157 -20.77 2.71 -28.35
N VAL A 158 -21.09 1.48 -28.74
CA VAL A 158 -20.52 0.29 -28.07
C VAL A 158 -19.07 0.17 -28.50
N ARG A 159 -18.16 0.17 -27.51
CA ARG A 159 -16.71 0.19 -27.73
C ARG A 159 -16.14 -1.19 -27.94
N GLY A 160 -16.69 -2.20 -27.26
CA GLY A 160 -16.29 -3.58 -27.47
C GLY A 160 -17.25 -4.56 -26.84
N VAL A 161 -17.16 -5.81 -27.29
CA VAL A 161 -17.86 -6.96 -26.72
C VAL A 161 -16.94 -8.16 -26.60
N THR A 162 -17.13 -8.99 -25.58
CA THR A 162 -16.41 -10.28 -25.46
C THR A 162 -17.23 -11.31 -24.69
N LEU A 163 -16.86 -12.59 -24.79
CA LEU A 163 -17.38 -13.66 -23.95
C LEU A 163 -16.29 -14.06 -22.95
N ASP A 164 -16.62 -14.11 -21.66
CA ASP A 164 -15.72 -14.72 -20.68
C ASP A 164 -15.75 -16.26 -20.75
N SER A 165 -14.91 -16.92 -19.96
CA SER A 165 -14.80 -18.38 -19.91
C SER A 165 -16.08 -19.08 -19.43
N ASP A 166 -16.96 -18.36 -18.74
CA ASP A 166 -18.25 -18.87 -18.26
C ASP A 166 -19.37 -18.64 -19.30
N GLY A 167 -19.05 -18.02 -20.44
CA GLY A 167 -19.98 -17.71 -21.51
C GLY A 167 -20.82 -16.46 -21.27
N ASN A 168 -20.48 -15.63 -20.28
CA ASN A 168 -21.17 -14.37 -20.07
C ASN A 168 -20.73 -13.35 -21.13
N LEU A 169 -21.70 -12.63 -21.69
CA LEU A 169 -21.44 -11.58 -22.68
C LEU A 169 -21.18 -10.25 -21.99
N TRP A 170 -19.97 -9.73 -22.14
CA TRP A 170 -19.56 -8.42 -21.66
C TRP A 170 -19.66 -7.38 -22.77
N VAL A 171 -20.15 -6.20 -22.41
CA VAL A 171 -20.38 -5.07 -23.30
C VAL A 171 -19.81 -3.81 -22.67
N ALA A 172 -18.90 -3.14 -23.38
CA ALA A 172 -18.27 -1.89 -22.93
C ALA A 172 -18.81 -0.68 -23.70
N MET A 173 -19.18 0.37 -22.99
CA MET A 173 -19.79 1.59 -23.54
C MET A 173 -19.57 2.78 -22.59
N LEU A 174 -19.79 4.00 -23.07
CA LEU A 174 -19.54 5.21 -22.27
C LEU A 174 -20.34 5.25 -20.95
N ALA A 175 -21.54 4.66 -20.91
CA ALA A 175 -22.33 4.62 -19.69
C ALA A 175 -21.74 3.71 -18.59
N GLY A 176 -20.81 2.80 -18.93
CA GLY A 176 -20.25 1.79 -18.03
C GLY A 176 -20.16 0.42 -18.71
N LEU A 177 -20.32 -0.65 -17.94
CA LEU A 177 -20.29 -2.03 -18.44
C LEU A 177 -21.64 -2.71 -18.27
N ALA A 178 -22.00 -3.60 -19.18
CA ALA A 178 -23.07 -4.56 -18.98
C ALA A 178 -22.55 -5.99 -19.20
N CYS A 179 -22.99 -6.90 -18.34
CA CYS A 179 -22.66 -8.33 -18.40
C CYS A 179 -23.96 -9.13 -18.46
N ARG A 180 -24.18 -9.88 -19.54
CA ARG A 180 -25.31 -10.80 -19.67
C ARG A 180 -24.89 -12.16 -19.15
N THR A 181 -25.48 -12.52 -18.02
CA THR A 181 -25.33 -13.82 -17.36
C THR A 181 -26.57 -14.68 -17.60
N ALA A 182 -26.59 -15.92 -17.08
CA ALA A 182 -27.78 -16.77 -17.06
C ALA A 182 -28.97 -16.10 -16.34
N ASP A 183 -28.71 -15.27 -15.33
CA ASP A 183 -29.73 -14.56 -14.55
C ASP A 183 -30.18 -13.23 -15.19
N GLY A 184 -29.65 -12.89 -16.38
CA GLY A 184 -29.93 -11.65 -17.08
C GLY A 184 -28.78 -10.65 -17.03
N TRP A 185 -29.12 -9.38 -17.27
CA TRP A 185 -28.14 -8.29 -17.35
C TRP A 185 -27.75 -7.75 -15.98
N LYS A 186 -26.44 -7.65 -15.74
CA LYS A 186 -25.81 -6.87 -14.67
C LYS A 186 -25.17 -5.64 -15.26
N PHE A 187 -25.19 -4.53 -14.53
CA PHE A 187 -24.66 -3.24 -14.98
C PHE A 187 -23.64 -2.73 -13.96
N TYR A 188 -22.55 -2.13 -14.45
CA TYR A 188 -21.48 -1.62 -13.62
C TYR A 188 -21.15 -0.18 -13.98
N THR A 189 -21.23 0.69 -12.98
CA THR A 189 -20.80 2.10 -12.98
C THR A 189 -19.83 2.33 -11.83
N GLY A 190 -19.41 3.58 -11.60
CA GLY A 190 -18.62 3.94 -10.42
C GLY A 190 -19.29 3.51 -9.10
N HIS A 191 -20.63 3.47 -9.04
CA HIS A 191 -21.35 2.99 -7.87
C HIS A 191 -21.12 1.49 -7.58
N GLU A 192 -20.92 0.68 -8.62
CA GLU A 192 -20.56 -0.74 -8.52
C GLU A 192 -19.04 -0.97 -8.53
N GLY A 193 -18.25 0.10 -8.34
CA GLY A 193 -16.79 0.04 -8.21
C GLY A 193 -16.01 0.15 -9.53
N LEU A 194 -16.66 0.39 -10.67
CA LEU A 194 -15.95 0.58 -11.95
C LEU A 194 -15.09 1.86 -11.88
N PRO A 195 -13.76 1.77 -11.99
CA PRO A 195 -12.90 2.95 -11.81
C PRO A 195 -12.95 3.95 -12.96
N TYR A 196 -13.18 3.48 -14.20
CA TYR A 196 -13.14 4.33 -15.39
C TYR A 196 -13.99 3.76 -16.53
N ASN A 197 -14.56 4.61 -17.39
CA ASN A 197 -15.54 4.23 -18.41
C ASN A 197 -15.27 4.74 -19.83
N ASP A 198 -14.16 5.43 -20.08
CA ASP A 198 -13.76 5.82 -21.44
C ASP A 198 -12.99 4.68 -22.12
N PHE A 199 -13.74 3.63 -22.49
CA PHE A 199 -13.21 2.38 -23.02
C PHE A 199 -12.74 2.50 -24.48
N THR A 200 -11.66 1.79 -24.79
CA THR A 200 -11.10 1.66 -26.14
C THR A 200 -11.18 0.23 -26.67
N SER A 201 -11.10 -0.77 -25.79
CA SER A 201 -11.10 -2.20 -26.15
C SER A 201 -11.54 -3.08 -24.97
N ILE A 202 -11.84 -4.34 -25.25
CA ILE A 202 -12.20 -5.36 -24.25
C ILE A 202 -11.65 -6.72 -24.68
N ALA A 203 -11.10 -7.48 -23.74
CA ALA A 203 -10.60 -8.83 -23.98
C ALA A 203 -10.80 -9.71 -22.74
N ALA A 204 -11.37 -10.90 -22.92
CA ALA A 204 -11.48 -11.89 -21.86
C ALA A 204 -10.31 -12.86 -21.88
N GLY A 205 -9.86 -13.25 -20.70
CA GLY A 205 -8.87 -14.30 -20.49
C GLY A 205 -9.50 -15.67 -20.23
N PRO A 206 -8.69 -16.74 -20.31
CA PRO A 206 -9.13 -18.11 -20.04
C PRO A 206 -9.41 -18.39 -18.56
N ASP A 207 -9.03 -17.48 -17.65
CA ASP A 207 -9.17 -17.58 -16.20
C ASP A 207 -10.42 -16.86 -15.65
N GLY A 208 -11.35 -16.50 -16.53
CA GLY A 208 -12.56 -15.72 -16.22
C GLY A 208 -12.31 -14.23 -16.00
N ALA A 209 -11.06 -13.76 -16.10
CA ALA A 209 -10.78 -12.33 -16.03
C ALA A 209 -11.24 -11.62 -17.31
N VAL A 210 -11.79 -10.42 -17.18
CA VAL A 210 -12.08 -9.54 -18.30
C VAL A 210 -11.29 -8.26 -18.16
N TRP A 211 -10.59 -7.90 -19.22
CA TRP A 211 -9.75 -6.71 -19.30
C TRP A 211 -10.39 -5.67 -20.21
N PHE A 212 -10.29 -4.42 -19.81
CA PHE A 212 -10.87 -3.28 -20.51
C PHE A 212 -9.76 -2.24 -20.74
N GLY A 213 -9.46 -1.97 -22.00
CA GLY A 213 -8.55 -0.90 -22.40
C GLY A 213 -9.29 0.42 -22.29
N THR A 214 -8.61 1.45 -21.81
CA THR A 214 -9.21 2.78 -21.66
C THR A 214 -8.27 3.86 -22.16
N THR A 215 -8.77 5.08 -22.28
CA THR A 215 -7.93 6.24 -22.58
C THR A 215 -7.01 6.64 -21.42
N LYS A 216 -7.18 6.02 -20.24
CA LYS A 216 -6.33 6.21 -19.06
C LYS A 216 -6.13 4.90 -18.29
N GLY A 217 -5.16 4.09 -18.69
CA GLY A 217 -4.82 2.80 -18.11
C GLY A 217 -5.70 1.65 -18.61
N ILE A 218 -5.62 0.53 -17.91
CA ILE A 218 -6.47 -0.64 -18.13
C ILE A 218 -7.23 -0.98 -16.84
N VAL A 219 -8.40 -1.57 -16.99
CA VAL A 219 -9.21 -2.11 -15.89
C VAL A 219 -9.28 -3.62 -16.06
N ARG A 220 -9.06 -4.37 -14.98
CA ARG A 220 -9.28 -5.81 -14.93
C ARG A 220 -10.40 -6.13 -13.95
N PHE A 221 -11.33 -6.97 -14.36
CA PHE A 221 -12.36 -7.53 -13.50
C PHE A 221 -12.13 -9.02 -13.32
N LYS A 222 -12.06 -9.49 -12.07
CA LYS A 222 -12.02 -10.92 -11.74
C LYS A 222 -12.68 -11.17 -10.40
N ASN A 223 -13.56 -12.18 -10.34
CA ASN A 223 -14.21 -12.63 -9.11
C ASN A 223 -14.91 -11.51 -8.32
N GLY A 224 -15.53 -10.54 -9.00
CA GLY A 224 -16.19 -9.40 -8.35
C GLY A 224 -15.27 -8.22 -8.00
N THR A 225 -13.97 -8.34 -8.22
CA THR A 225 -12.97 -7.33 -7.87
C THR A 225 -12.50 -6.56 -9.10
N TRP A 226 -12.43 -5.24 -8.97
CA TRP A 226 -11.84 -4.33 -9.95
C TRP A 226 -10.39 -4.03 -9.59
N HIS A 227 -9.52 -4.12 -10.59
CA HIS A 227 -8.12 -3.74 -10.51
C HIS A 227 -7.84 -2.70 -11.58
N TYR A 228 -7.35 -1.54 -11.18
CA TYR A 228 -6.99 -0.45 -12.08
C TYR A 228 -5.47 -0.39 -12.23
N ARG A 229 -4.98 -0.43 -13.46
CA ARG A 229 -3.55 -0.47 -13.76
C ARG A 229 -3.21 0.72 -14.64
N GLN A 230 -2.51 1.68 -14.06
CA GLN A 230 -2.16 2.96 -14.66
C GLN A 230 -0.69 3.28 -14.35
N GLY A 231 -0.04 4.05 -15.22
CA GLY A 231 1.29 4.59 -15.00
C GLY A 231 2.38 3.57 -15.31
N ARG A 232 3.63 4.03 -15.18
CA ARG A 232 4.83 3.30 -15.62
C ARG A 232 5.09 1.98 -14.90
N ARG A 233 4.46 1.76 -13.74
CA ARG A 233 4.46 0.45 -13.07
C ARG A 233 3.87 -0.63 -13.97
N TRP A 234 2.81 -0.29 -14.70
CA TRP A 234 1.97 -1.26 -15.39
C TRP A 234 2.05 -1.12 -16.92
N LEU A 235 2.14 0.10 -17.42
CA LEU A 235 2.04 0.41 -18.85
C LEU A 235 3.10 1.43 -19.25
N PRO A 236 3.58 1.40 -20.52
CA PRO A 236 4.49 2.44 -20.99
C PRO A 236 3.77 3.78 -21.28
N ASP A 237 2.45 3.73 -21.48
CA ASP A 237 1.56 4.89 -21.64
C ASP A 237 0.13 4.52 -21.22
N ASP A 238 -0.60 5.48 -20.65
CA ASP A 238 -1.96 5.26 -20.16
C ASP A 238 -3.00 5.22 -21.29
N HIS A 239 -2.75 5.79 -22.45
CA HIS A 239 -3.70 5.76 -23.55
C HIS A 239 -3.60 4.43 -24.31
N VAL A 240 -4.48 3.50 -23.96
CA VAL A 240 -4.53 2.15 -24.53
C VAL A 240 -5.36 2.18 -25.81
N ASN A 241 -4.76 1.78 -26.92
CA ASN A 241 -5.42 1.69 -28.22
C ASN A 241 -6.18 0.37 -28.38
N ASP A 242 -5.62 -0.73 -27.88
CA ASP A 242 -6.16 -2.08 -28.06
C ASP A 242 -5.62 -3.05 -27.00
N LEU A 243 -6.36 -4.14 -26.75
CA LEU A 243 -6.01 -5.19 -25.80
C LEU A 243 -6.07 -6.58 -26.45
N LEU A 244 -5.15 -7.44 -26.03
CA LEU A 244 -5.16 -8.86 -26.32
C LEU A 244 -4.85 -9.62 -25.03
N VAL A 245 -5.57 -10.71 -24.75
CA VAL A 245 -5.22 -11.63 -23.67
C VAL A 245 -4.81 -12.96 -24.29
N ASP A 246 -3.63 -13.46 -23.92
CA ASP A 246 -3.12 -14.72 -24.46
C ASP A 246 -3.70 -15.95 -23.73
N GLN A 247 -3.39 -17.14 -24.23
CA GLN A 247 -3.87 -18.41 -23.67
C GLN A 247 -3.30 -18.73 -22.27
N ALA A 248 -2.25 -18.04 -21.84
CA ALA A 248 -1.74 -18.12 -20.48
C ALA A 248 -2.41 -17.10 -19.54
N GLY A 249 -3.31 -16.26 -20.06
CA GLY A 249 -4.01 -15.23 -19.32
C GLY A 249 -3.24 -13.92 -19.16
N ASN A 250 -2.12 -13.74 -19.87
CA ASN A 250 -1.39 -12.46 -19.81
C ASN A 250 -2.08 -11.42 -20.69
N ALA A 251 -2.18 -10.20 -20.19
CA ALA A 251 -2.72 -9.07 -20.91
C ALA A 251 -1.61 -8.31 -21.65
N TRP A 252 -1.86 -8.02 -22.92
CA TRP A 252 -1.03 -7.23 -23.80
C TRP A 252 -1.81 -5.97 -24.18
N ALA A 253 -1.20 -4.80 -23.99
CA ALA A 253 -1.81 -3.51 -24.24
C ALA A 253 -1.02 -2.73 -25.29
N ALA A 254 -1.63 -2.46 -26.43
CA ALA A 254 -1.09 -1.51 -27.40
C ALA A 254 -1.34 -0.09 -26.90
N THR A 255 -0.30 0.75 -26.87
CA THR A 255 -0.42 2.13 -26.36
C THR A 255 0.17 3.14 -27.34
N GLN A 256 0.10 4.43 -27.01
CA GLN A 256 0.75 5.48 -27.79
C GLN A 256 2.29 5.42 -27.73
N HIS A 257 2.88 4.75 -26.73
CA HIS A 257 4.33 4.69 -26.52
C HIS A 257 4.84 3.26 -26.19
N GLY A 258 4.38 2.27 -26.94
CA GLY A 258 4.89 0.90 -26.90
C GLY A 258 3.80 -0.13 -26.60
N ILE A 259 4.22 -1.24 -26.01
CA ILE A 259 3.33 -2.32 -25.58
C ILE A 259 3.54 -2.58 -24.10
N GLY A 260 2.48 -2.51 -23.32
CA GLY A 260 2.45 -3.02 -21.95
C GLY A 260 2.13 -4.51 -21.94
N TRP A 261 2.82 -5.28 -21.10
CA TRP A 261 2.53 -6.69 -20.85
C TRP A 261 2.35 -6.88 -19.35
N ILE A 262 1.24 -7.48 -18.95
CA ILE A 262 0.95 -7.84 -17.56
C ILE A 262 0.68 -9.33 -17.50
N GLY A 263 1.52 -10.03 -16.74
CA GLY A 263 1.41 -11.47 -16.52
C GLY A 263 1.43 -11.81 -15.05
N PHE A 264 1.48 -13.11 -14.77
CA PHE A 264 1.40 -13.64 -13.41
C PHE A 264 2.53 -14.61 -13.14
N THR A 265 3.16 -14.48 -11.97
CA THR A 265 4.09 -15.47 -11.43
C THR A 265 3.42 -16.14 -10.23
N PRO A 266 3.21 -17.46 -10.24
CA PRO A 266 2.71 -18.15 -9.06
C PRO A 266 3.75 -18.04 -7.95
N MET A 267 3.34 -17.60 -6.76
CA MET A 267 4.22 -17.58 -5.59
C MET A 267 3.46 -17.75 -4.27
N THR A 268 4.16 -18.16 -3.22
CA THR A 268 3.69 -18.07 -1.82
C THR A 268 4.14 -16.76 -1.17
N LEU A 269 3.58 -16.44 0.01
CA LEU A 269 4.06 -15.30 0.80
C LEU A 269 5.52 -15.51 1.26
N ALA A 270 5.92 -16.75 1.57
CA ALA A 270 7.29 -17.09 1.92
C ALA A 270 8.28 -16.84 0.78
N GLU A 271 7.92 -17.22 -0.46
CA GLU A 271 8.74 -16.93 -1.65
C GLU A 271 8.86 -15.42 -1.89
N LYS A 272 7.79 -14.66 -1.60
CA LYS A 272 7.80 -13.19 -1.70
C LYS A 272 8.66 -12.54 -0.63
N ALA A 273 8.61 -13.04 0.60
CA ALA A 273 9.50 -12.62 1.68
C ALA A 273 10.96 -12.85 1.29
N ALA A 274 11.30 -14.07 0.83
CA ALA A 274 12.65 -14.40 0.37
C ALA A 274 13.14 -13.47 -0.75
N PHE A 275 12.27 -13.15 -1.71
CA PHE A 275 12.58 -12.17 -2.76
C PHE A 275 12.90 -10.79 -2.20
N TYR A 276 12.10 -10.26 -1.27
CA TYR A 276 12.37 -8.95 -0.67
C TYR A 276 13.62 -8.93 0.20
N GLU A 277 13.94 -10.02 0.89
CA GLU A 277 15.20 -10.14 1.64
C GLU A 277 16.43 -10.11 0.73
N GLU A 278 16.39 -10.87 -0.39
CA GLU A 278 17.47 -10.85 -1.38
C GLU A 278 17.66 -9.45 -1.97
N GLU A 279 16.56 -8.78 -2.32
CA GLU A 279 16.57 -7.43 -2.86
C GLU A 279 17.06 -6.37 -1.85
N LEU A 280 16.74 -6.53 -0.55
CA LEU A 280 17.25 -5.69 0.52
C LEU A 280 18.77 -5.79 0.62
N ASP A 281 19.30 -7.02 0.65
CA ASP A 281 20.74 -7.27 0.73
C ASP A 281 21.49 -6.73 -0.49
N LYS A 282 20.87 -6.77 -1.66
CA LYS A 282 21.49 -6.37 -2.92
C LYS A 282 21.50 -4.87 -3.17
N TYR A 283 20.41 -4.17 -2.82
CA TYR A 283 20.18 -2.80 -3.25
C TYR A 283 19.99 -1.79 -2.12
N ILE A 284 19.60 -2.24 -0.93
CA ILE A 284 19.10 -1.34 0.12
C ILE A 284 20.11 -1.16 1.24
N LYS A 285 20.64 -2.27 1.78
CA LYS A 285 21.47 -2.23 2.98
C LYS A 285 22.75 -1.41 2.76
N ARG A 286 22.80 -0.25 3.42
CA ARG A 286 23.92 0.69 3.34
C ARG A 286 24.88 0.52 4.51
N THR A 287 26.14 0.92 4.29
CA THR A 287 27.24 0.83 5.27
C THR A 287 27.53 -0.61 5.73
N PRO A 288 28.62 -0.87 6.47
CA PRO A 288 28.85 -2.18 7.06
C PRO A 288 27.74 -2.62 8.04
N PHE A 289 27.01 -1.67 8.65
CA PHE A 289 25.94 -1.93 9.61
C PHE A 289 24.63 -2.38 8.95
N GLY A 290 24.41 -2.04 7.68
CA GLY A 290 23.24 -2.48 6.92
C GLY A 290 21.93 -1.82 7.32
N TYR A 291 21.93 -0.49 7.57
CA TYR A 291 20.69 0.28 7.77
C TYR A 291 19.74 0.08 6.60
N THR A 292 18.45 -0.03 6.90
CA THR A 292 17.41 -0.34 5.92
C THR A 292 16.48 0.84 5.72
N SER A 293 16.67 1.57 4.62
CA SER A 293 15.77 2.62 4.16
C SER A 293 15.82 2.72 2.65
N GLU A 294 14.80 3.32 2.05
CA GLU A 294 14.70 3.46 0.60
C GLU A 294 15.89 4.20 -0.04
N VAL A 295 16.24 3.78 -1.25
CA VAL A 295 17.43 4.26 -1.98
C VAL A 295 17.04 5.00 -3.25
N LYS A 296 17.95 5.84 -3.75
CA LYS A 296 17.75 6.56 -5.00
C LYS A 296 18.25 5.77 -6.20
N LEU A 297 17.58 5.93 -7.33
CA LEU A 297 18.00 5.41 -8.63
C LEU A 297 18.45 6.57 -9.53
N GLU A 298 19.61 6.44 -10.19
CA GLU A 298 20.09 7.47 -11.11
C GLU A 298 19.15 7.66 -12.30
N LYS A 299 18.57 6.55 -12.78
CA LYS A 299 17.61 6.52 -13.88
C LYS A 299 16.31 5.87 -13.42
N ALA A 300 15.19 6.42 -13.86
CA ALA A 300 13.87 5.97 -13.46
C ALA A 300 13.68 4.47 -13.75
N GLY A 301 13.41 3.67 -12.70
CA GLY A 301 13.16 2.23 -12.78
C GLY A 301 14.40 1.34 -13.00
N ASP A 302 15.59 1.93 -13.20
CA ASP A 302 16.83 1.18 -13.41
C ASP A 302 17.52 0.87 -12.09
N ARG A 303 17.46 -0.39 -11.65
CA ARG A 303 18.08 -0.84 -10.39
C ARG A 303 19.58 -1.16 -10.53
N SER A 304 20.16 -1.03 -11.72
CA SER A 304 21.60 -1.32 -11.91
C SER A 304 22.50 -0.24 -11.34
N THR A 305 21.99 1.00 -11.17
CA THR A 305 22.74 2.12 -10.59
C THR A 305 22.00 2.76 -9.41
N VAL A 306 22.30 2.23 -8.22
CA VAL A 306 21.77 2.73 -6.94
C VAL A 306 22.67 3.83 -6.37
N VAL A 307 22.06 4.91 -5.90
CA VAL A 307 22.71 5.98 -5.15
C VAL A 307 22.27 5.89 -3.70
N TYR A 308 23.21 5.55 -2.83
CA TYR A 308 22.99 5.52 -1.40
C TYR A 308 23.03 6.93 -0.82
N THR A 309 21.96 7.30 -0.12
CA THR A 309 21.89 8.50 0.73
C THR A 309 21.49 8.09 2.14
N ASP A 310 21.63 8.98 3.11
CA ASP A 310 20.94 8.78 4.39
C ASP A 310 19.43 8.87 4.20
N SER A 311 18.71 8.19 5.08
CA SER A 311 17.34 8.54 5.43
C SER A 311 17.36 9.31 6.74
N ASP A 312 16.47 10.29 6.88
CA ASP A 312 16.27 10.97 8.17
C ASP A 312 15.74 10.04 9.26
N ASN A 313 15.30 8.84 8.89
CA ASN A 313 14.64 7.84 9.73
C ASN A 313 15.32 6.46 9.64
N ASP A 314 16.65 6.41 9.46
CA ASP A 314 17.36 5.13 9.39
C ASP A 314 17.21 4.31 10.68
N GLY A 315 17.12 4.95 11.85
CA GLY A 315 16.89 4.25 13.13
C GLY A 315 15.53 3.55 13.15
N LEU A 316 14.47 4.28 12.85
CA LEU A 316 13.09 3.80 12.80
C LEU A 316 12.95 2.65 11.81
N TRP A 317 13.32 2.85 10.54
CA TRP A 317 13.12 1.82 9.53
C TRP A 317 13.98 0.56 9.78
N THR A 318 15.18 0.73 10.33
CA THR A 318 16.02 -0.40 10.74
C THR A 318 15.47 -1.13 11.95
N SER A 319 14.86 -0.42 12.90
CA SER A 319 14.20 -1.03 14.06
C SER A 319 12.95 -1.82 13.67
N MET A 320 12.12 -1.31 12.75
CA MET A 320 10.95 -2.02 12.25
C MET A 320 11.33 -3.25 11.43
N TYR A 321 12.37 -3.14 10.58
CA TYR A 321 12.95 -4.31 9.91
C TYR A 321 13.46 -5.35 10.92
N GLY A 322 14.24 -4.89 11.91
CA GLY A 322 14.75 -5.74 12.98
C GLY A 322 13.63 -6.44 13.74
N ALA A 323 12.52 -5.76 14.02
CA ALA A 323 11.36 -6.36 14.66
C ALA A 323 10.72 -7.44 13.80
N GLY A 324 10.64 -7.22 12.47
CA GLY A 324 10.22 -8.23 11.50
C GLY A 324 11.08 -9.48 11.57
N GLU A 325 12.40 -9.32 11.64
CA GLU A 325 13.36 -10.43 11.78
C GLU A 325 13.26 -11.14 13.15
N CYS A 326 12.93 -10.40 14.23
CA CYS A 326 12.63 -11.01 15.52
C CYS A 326 11.40 -11.92 15.44
N PHE A 327 10.33 -11.48 14.77
CA PHE A 327 9.15 -12.30 14.54
C PHE A 327 9.44 -13.47 13.59
N ALA A 328 10.27 -13.25 12.55
CA ALA A 328 10.71 -14.30 11.64
C ALA A 328 11.43 -15.42 12.40
N TYR A 329 12.40 -15.07 13.23
CA TYR A 329 13.10 -16.04 14.07
C TYR A 329 12.18 -16.70 15.10
N GLY A 330 11.29 -15.91 15.72
CA GLY A 330 10.30 -16.42 16.66
C GLY A 330 9.37 -17.48 16.05
N ALA A 331 8.94 -17.28 14.80
CA ALA A 331 8.03 -18.16 14.08
C ALA A 331 8.73 -19.39 13.49
N THR A 332 9.93 -19.21 12.91
CA THR A 332 10.58 -20.23 12.06
C THR A 332 11.80 -20.89 12.69
N ARG A 333 12.43 -20.24 13.67
CA ARG A 333 13.76 -20.57 14.19
C ARG A 333 14.87 -20.61 13.11
N ASP A 334 14.68 -19.87 12.01
CA ASP A 334 15.69 -19.75 10.95
C ASP A 334 16.94 -19.00 11.45
N PRO A 335 18.15 -19.61 11.43
CA PRO A 335 19.39 -18.94 11.82
C PRO A 335 19.70 -17.68 11.02
N GLU A 336 19.28 -17.58 9.75
CA GLU A 336 19.51 -16.35 8.97
C GLU A 336 18.64 -15.18 9.46
N ALA A 337 17.41 -15.44 9.91
CA ALA A 337 16.57 -14.43 10.54
C ALA A 337 17.20 -13.89 11.84
N LYS A 338 17.72 -14.80 12.69
CA LYS A 338 18.50 -14.38 13.88
C LYS A 338 19.66 -13.47 13.50
N LYS A 339 20.47 -13.86 12.51
CA LYS A 339 21.63 -13.09 12.07
C LYS A 339 21.26 -11.69 11.53
N ARG A 340 20.12 -11.56 10.85
CA ARG A 340 19.61 -10.26 10.38
C ARG A 340 19.12 -9.41 11.55
N ALA A 341 18.41 -9.98 12.51
CA ALA A 341 18.02 -9.31 13.75
C ALA A 341 19.24 -8.85 14.56
N ASP A 342 20.27 -9.69 14.72
CA ASP A 342 21.54 -9.34 15.38
C ASP A 342 22.19 -8.14 14.68
N LYS A 343 22.21 -8.13 13.35
CA LYS A 343 22.77 -7.02 12.57
C LYS A 343 21.98 -5.72 12.72
N ALA A 344 20.65 -5.79 12.74
CA ALA A 344 19.80 -4.64 13.02
C ALA A 344 20.06 -4.09 14.44
N PHE A 345 20.16 -4.96 15.45
CA PHE A 345 20.51 -4.57 16.81
C PHE A 345 21.86 -3.86 16.88
N GLU A 346 22.88 -4.39 16.22
CA GLU A 346 24.19 -3.77 16.18
C GLU A 346 24.21 -2.41 15.46
N ALA A 347 23.39 -2.24 14.42
CA ALA A 347 23.22 -0.95 13.75
C ALA A 347 22.62 0.09 14.71
N LEU A 348 21.53 -0.23 15.41
CA LEU A 348 20.90 0.69 16.35
C LEU A 348 21.77 0.97 17.58
N ARG A 349 22.47 -0.05 18.09
CA ARG A 349 23.47 0.12 19.15
C ARG A 349 24.60 1.06 18.70
N PHE A 350 24.97 1.02 17.43
CA PHE A 350 25.96 1.94 16.89
C PHE A 350 25.45 3.39 16.88
N LEU A 351 24.17 3.63 16.57
CA LEU A 351 23.55 4.97 16.67
C LEU A 351 23.59 5.55 18.10
N GLN A 352 23.56 4.70 19.14
CA GLN A 352 23.72 5.15 20.53
C GLN A 352 25.19 5.39 20.92
N THR A 353 26.11 4.61 20.37
CA THR A 353 27.52 4.63 20.79
C THR A 353 28.36 5.62 20.00
N VAL A 354 28.08 5.83 18.71
CA VAL A 354 28.85 6.77 17.88
C VAL A 354 28.87 8.21 18.40
N PRO A 355 27.77 8.79 18.93
CA PRO A 355 27.77 10.16 19.46
C PRO A 355 28.66 10.31 20.69
N GLN A 356 28.91 9.22 21.41
CA GLN A 356 29.67 9.19 22.67
C GLN A 356 31.20 9.18 22.44
N THR A 357 31.67 9.24 21.19
CA THR A 357 33.10 9.11 20.86
C THR A 357 33.81 10.43 20.54
N GLY A 358 33.08 11.44 20.05
CA GLY A 358 33.66 12.69 19.53
C GLY A 358 33.85 13.80 20.58
N ASP A 359 34.06 15.04 20.11
CA ASP A 359 34.14 16.23 20.97
C ASP A 359 32.75 16.79 21.32
N HIS A 360 31.78 16.65 20.41
CA HIS A 360 30.40 17.10 20.57
C HIS A 360 29.55 15.99 21.22
N ARG A 361 29.94 15.55 22.41
CA ARG A 361 29.27 14.44 23.10
C ARG A 361 27.95 14.91 23.74
N PRO A 362 26.80 14.34 23.33
CA PRO A 362 25.57 14.51 24.08
C PRO A 362 25.64 13.77 25.42
N PRO A 363 24.73 14.05 26.38
CA PRO A 363 24.61 13.26 27.59
C PRO A 363 24.47 11.76 27.29
N LYS A 364 24.93 10.92 28.23
CA LYS A 364 24.93 9.46 28.07
C LYS A 364 23.53 8.96 27.71
N GLY A 365 23.44 8.01 26.78
CA GLY A 365 22.18 7.37 26.38
C GLY A 365 21.49 7.99 25.17
N TYR A 366 21.92 9.17 24.73
CA TYR A 366 21.48 9.76 23.47
C TYR A 366 21.72 8.83 22.27
N VAL A 367 20.79 8.83 21.32
CA VAL A 367 20.86 8.08 20.06
C VAL A 367 20.82 9.04 18.87
N ALA A 368 21.70 8.86 17.90
CA ALA A 368 21.67 9.59 16.63
C ALA A 368 20.55 9.08 15.70
N ARG A 369 20.10 9.91 14.75
CA ARG A 369 19.12 9.48 13.73
C ARG A 369 19.73 8.54 12.68
N THR A 370 20.92 8.91 12.21
CA THR A 370 21.58 8.24 11.09
C THR A 370 23.08 8.56 11.09
N ILE A 371 23.83 7.91 10.20
CA ILE A 371 25.26 8.10 9.97
C ILE A 371 25.59 8.22 8.49
N LEU A 372 26.66 8.97 8.19
CA LEU A 372 27.30 9.07 6.88
C LEU A 372 28.81 8.88 7.01
N PRO A 373 29.48 8.22 6.05
CA PRO A 373 30.94 8.20 5.98
C PRO A 373 31.54 9.61 5.82
N THR A 374 32.72 9.85 6.37
CA THR A 374 33.41 11.16 6.25
C THR A 374 34.22 11.33 4.97
N ASP A 375 34.30 10.31 4.12
CA ASP A 375 34.94 10.38 2.79
C ASP A 375 34.03 10.96 1.70
N GLY A 376 32.74 11.16 2.01
CA GLY A 376 31.76 11.85 1.18
C GLY A 376 31.76 13.37 1.35
N LYS A 377 30.72 14.02 0.80
CA LYS A 377 30.49 15.46 1.00
C LYS A 377 30.16 15.74 2.47
N ASP A 378 30.74 16.81 3.03
CA ASP A 378 30.41 17.24 4.40
C ASP A 378 28.92 17.67 4.46
N PRO A 379 28.08 16.98 5.26
CA PRO A 379 26.65 17.26 5.36
C PRO A 379 26.33 18.57 6.10
N ASN A 380 27.32 19.22 6.74
CA ASN A 380 27.15 20.51 7.39
C ASN A 380 27.26 21.69 6.41
N GLU A 381 27.84 21.52 5.22
CA GLU A 381 27.97 22.60 4.23
C GLU A 381 26.60 23.17 3.83
N GLY A 382 26.39 24.47 4.10
CA GLY A 382 25.13 25.17 3.82
C GLY A 382 23.96 24.79 4.73
N ARG A 383 24.23 24.05 5.82
CA ARG A 383 23.18 23.53 6.71
C ARG A 383 22.56 24.63 7.56
N ILE A 384 23.35 25.56 8.07
CA ILE A 384 22.87 26.62 8.96
C ILE A 384 21.88 27.55 8.24
N GLU A 385 22.12 27.87 6.96
CA GLU A 385 21.21 28.66 6.14
C GLU A 385 19.91 27.91 5.87
N ARG A 386 20.00 26.61 5.56
CA ARG A 386 18.83 25.75 5.35
C ARG A 386 17.98 25.64 6.61
N ASP A 387 18.59 25.36 7.76
CA ASP A 387 17.86 25.24 9.03
C ASP A 387 17.25 26.57 9.46
N THR A 388 17.94 27.70 9.23
CA THR A 388 17.39 29.06 9.44
C THR A 388 16.16 29.29 8.56
N TYR A 389 16.25 28.94 7.28
CA TYR A 389 15.12 29.08 6.36
C TYR A 389 13.92 28.21 6.78
N HIS A 390 14.14 26.95 7.18
CA HIS A 390 13.07 26.09 7.68
C HIS A 390 12.42 26.67 8.93
N ARG A 391 13.21 27.16 9.89
CA ARG A 391 12.68 27.77 11.10
C ARG A 391 11.79 28.97 10.79
N ASP A 392 12.28 29.87 9.95
CA ASP A 392 11.62 31.16 9.71
C ASP A 392 10.37 31.02 8.82
N ASN A 393 10.22 29.92 8.08
CA ASN A 393 9.14 29.76 7.08
C ASN A 393 8.21 28.55 7.32
N HIS A 394 8.62 27.54 8.09
CA HIS A 394 7.88 26.27 8.20
C HIS A 394 7.62 25.86 9.66
N ASP A 395 8.65 25.88 10.51
CA ASP A 395 8.55 25.42 11.90
C ASP A 395 9.34 26.33 12.82
N VAL A 396 8.66 27.24 13.52
CA VAL A 396 9.32 28.24 14.39
C VAL A 396 10.12 27.64 15.54
N LEU A 397 9.89 26.37 15.88
CA LEU A 397 10.62 25.63 16.90
C LEU A 397 11.83 24.86 16.33
N TRP A 398 12.04 24.88 15.00
CA TRP A 398 13.16 24.20 14.36
C TRP A 398 14.50 24.67 14.90
N LYS A 399 15.32 23.72 15.37
CA LYS A 399 16.62 24.02 15.97
C LYS A 399 17.63 24.48 14.91
N VAL A 400 18.34 25.55 15.19
CA VAL A 400 19.39 26.12 14.32
C VAL A 400 20.70 26.16 15.10
N TYR A 401 21.61 25.25 14.78
CA TYR A 401 22.92 25.12 15.43
C TYR A 401 23.92 24.41 14.51
N GLU A 402 25.21 24.48 14.85
CA GLU A 402 26.30 23.89 14.07
C GLU A 402 27.36 23.28 15.02
N PRO A 403 27.88 22.07 14.75
CA PRO A 403 27.53 21.19 13.62
C PRO A 403 26.27 20.34 13.90
N ARG A 404 25.33 20.26 12.95
CA ARG A 404 24.21 19.29 13.03
C ARG A 404 24.64 17.85 12.74
N TRP A 405 25.79 17.71 12.10
CA TRP A 405 26.42 16.42 11.86
C TRP A 405 27.82 16.41 12.46
N PRO A 406 27.96 16.16 13.78
CA PRO A 406 29.28 16.06 14.38
C PRO A 406 30.02 14.82 13.87
N LYS A 407 31.35 14.85 13.98
CA LYS A 407 32.22 13.71 13.64
C LYS A 407 32.37 12.77 14.84
N SER A 408 32.47 11.47 14.57
CA SER A 408 32.89 10.46 15.53
C SER A 408 34.34 10.70 15.96
N GLY A 409 34.73 10.17 17.13
CA GLY A 409 36.07 10.34 17.69
C GLY A 409 37.19 9.75 16.84
N ASP A 410 36.90 8.71 16.05
CA ASP A 410 37.83 8.15 15.07
C ASP A 410 37.81 8.87 13.71
N GLY A 411 36.95 9.88 13.56
CA GLY A 411 36.82 10.71 12.37
C GLY A 411 36.23 9.98 11.15
N LYS A 412 35.69 8.77 11.30
CA LYS A 412 35.16 7.97 10.17
C LYS A 412 33.70 8.24 9.83
N TRP A 413 32.93 8.75 10.79
CA TRP A 413 31.49 8.91 10.66
C TRP A 413 31.06 10.33 11.00
N TYR A 414 30.21 10.89 10.15
CA TYR A 414 29.24 11.89 10.56
C TYR A 414 28.05 11.17 11.18
N TRP A 415 27.51 11.68 12.28
CA TRP A 415 26.25 11.22 12.85
C TRP A 415 25.28 12.39 12.94
N LYS A 416 24.00 12.17 12.63
CA LYS A 416 23.00 13.23 12.61
C LYS A 416 22.38 13.40 13.99
N SER A 417 22.46 14.62 14.51
CA SER A 417 21.82 15.00 15.78
C SER A 417 20.34 15.38 15.59
N ASP A 418 19.72 15.95 16.62
CA ASP A 418 18.31 16.36 16.70
C ASP A 418 17.29 15.21 16.58
N THR A 419 17.57 14.04 17.17
CA THR A 419 16.74 12.83 17.00
C THR A 419 15.26 13.02 17.34
N SER A 420 14.42 12.59 16.40
CA SER A 420 12.96 12.68 16.46
C SER A 420 12.34 11.59 17.34
N SER A 421 11.08 11.73 17.73
CA SER A 421 10.38 10.80 18.62
C SER A 421 10.09 9.45 18.00
N ASP A 422 9.76 9.42 16.71
CA ASP A 422 9.47 8.22 15.92
C ASP A 422 10.65 7.23 15.91
N GLU A 423 11.89 7.74 15.86
CA GLU A 423 13.11 6.93 16.05
C GLU A 423 13.07 6.14 17.37
N LEU A 424 12.62 6.78 18.45
CA LEU A 424 12.54 6.17 19.78
C LEU A 424 11.40 5.16 19.84
N ASP A 425 10.24 5.45 19.24
CA ASP A 425 9.10 4.53 19.19
C ASP A 425 9.49 3.22 18.49
N GLY A 426 10.21 3.31 17.37
CA GLY A 426 10.77 2.16 16.67
C GLY A 426 11.80 1.39 17.51
N HIS A 427 12.74 2.09 18.15
CA HIS A 427 13.75 1.47 19.01
C HIS A 427 13.11 0.70 20.19
N PHE A 428 12.17 1.33 20.89
CA PHE A 428 11.46 0.71 22.02
C PHE A 428 10.49 -0.40 21.56
N PHE A 429 9.99 -0.38 20.33
CA PHE A 429 9.29 -1.52 19.72
C PHE A 429 10.21 -2.72 19.50
N PHE A 430 11.40 -2.47 18.93
CA PHE A 430 12.34 -3.51 18.55
C PHE A 430 13.07 -4.18 19.71
N TYR A 431 13.63 -3.42 20.66
CA TYR A 431 14.48 -3.99 21.73
C TYR A 431 13.83 -5.09 22.56
N PRO A 432 12.58 -4.98 23.05
CA PRO A 432 11.95 -6.06 23.80
C PRO A 432 11.63 -7.27 22.91
N ALA A 433 11.28 -7.06 21.63
CA ALA A 433 11.08 -8.18 20.69
C ALA A 433 12.40 -8.96 20.47
N TYR A 434 13.52 -8.24 20.31
CA TYR A 434 14.84 -8.86 20.20
C TYR A 434 15.23 -9.61 21.49
N TYR A 435 15.01 -8.99 22.66
CA TYR A 435 15.30 -9.59 23.96
C TYR A 435 14.51 -10.89 24.21
N ASP A 436 13.22 -10.90 23.83
CA ASP A 436 12.32 -12.04 24.04
C ASP A 436 12.60 -13.19 23.06
N LEU A 437 12.79 -12.86 21.77
CA LEU A 437 12.71 -13.84 20.70
C LEU A 437 14.09 -14.29 20.20
N VAL A 438 15.09 -13.40 20.23
CA VAL A 438 16.36 -13.56 19.51
C VAL A 438 17.55 -13.70 20.44
N ALA A 439 17.62 -12.92 21.52
CA ALA A 439 18.73 -12.97 22.47
C ALA A 439 18.68 -14.27 23.30
N GLU A 440 19.63 -15.17 23.05
CA GLU A 440 19.68 -16.50 23.67
C GLU A 440 20.72 -16.57 24.79
N THR A 441 21.86 -15.92 24.56
CA THR A 441 22.97 -15.87 25.49
C THR A 441 22.78 -14.77 26.54
N LYS A 442 23.46 -14.93 27.67
CA LYS A 442 23.46 -13.92 28.72
C LYS A 442 24.06 -12.61 28.20
N GLU A 443 25.12 -12.69 27.40
CA GLU A 443 25.84 -11.56 26.84
C GLU A 443 24.96 -10.76 25.85
N GLU A 444 24.19 -11.44 24.99
CA GLU A 444 23.22 -10.79 24.10
C GLU A 444 22.13 -10.07 24.91
N LYS A 445 21.60 -10.72 25.95
CA LYS A 445 20.58 -10.12 26.84
C LYS A 445 21.12 -8.91 27.59
N GLU A 446 22.32 -8.99 28.14
CA GLU A 446 22.98 -7.88 28.84
C GLU A 446 23.25 -6.70 27.89
N ALA A 447 23.60 -6.94 26.62
CA ALA A 447 23.81 -5.89 25.64
C ALA A 447 22.52 -5.09 25.38
N VAL A 448 21.39 -5.77 25.18
CA VAL A 448 20.09 -5.12 24.92
C VAL A 448 19.62 -4.38 26.16
N GLN A 449 19.76 -5.01 27.34
CA GLN A 449 19.47 -4.39 28.63
C GLN A 449 20.25 -3.10 28.83
N GLN A 450 21.51 -3.06 28.44
CA GLN A 450 22.35 -1.87 28.57
C GLN A 450 21.87 -0.74 27.64
N VAL A 451 21.58 -1.05 26.38
CA VAL A 451 21.14 -0.05 25.38
C VAL A 451 19.82 0.59 25.77
N ILE A 452 18.82 -0.22 26.12
CA ILE A 452 17.50 0.29 26.50
C ILE A 452 17.55 1.06 27.83
N ARG A 453 18.35 0.58 28.81
CA ARG A 453 18.57 1.25 30.09
C ARG A 453 19.21 2.62 29.90
N ASP A 454 20.26 2.71 29.08
CA ASP A 454 20.95 3.98 28.87
C ASP A 454 20.04 5.02 28.20
N LEU A 455 19.23 4.62 27.23
CA LEU A 455 18.27 5.51 26.59
C LEU A 455 17.14 5.95 27.55
N MET A 456 16.56 5.02 28.31
CA MET A 456 15.48 5.35 29.24
C MET A 456 15.99 6.20 30.42
N ASP A 457 17.18 5.88 30.95
CA ASP A 457 17.80 6.66 32.03
C ASP A 457 18.16 8.07 31.54
N HIS A 458 18.61 8.23 30.29
CA HIS A 458 18.78 9.55 29.67
C HIS A 458 17.49 10.36 29.72
N LEU A 459 16.39 9.78 29.23
CA LEU A 459 15.09 10.47 29.24
C LEU A 459 14.72 10.87 30.67
N ILE A 460 14.78 9.96 31.64
CA ILE A 460 14.44 10.25 33.05
C ILE A 460 15.33 11.35 33.65
N ASP A 461 16.64 11.27 33.47
CA ASP A 461 17.61 12.21 34.03
C ASP A 461 17.48 13.63 33.43
N HIS A 462 16.88 13.72 32.24
CA HIS A 462 16.64 14.97 31.50
C HIS A 462 15.17 15.37 31.48
N ASP A 463 14.45 15.06 32.56
CA ASP A 463 13.03 15.38 32.74
C ASP A 463 12.20 14.88 31.56
N PHE A 464 12.34 13.62 31.20
CA PHE A 464 11.66 12.96 30.09
C PHE A 464 11.86 13.64 28.71
N ASN A 465 13.02 14.23 28.46
CA ASN A 465 13.37 14.77 27.15
C ASN A 465 14.66 14.12 26.62
N LEU A 466 14.76 13.95 25.30
CA LEU A 466 16.04 13.61 24.69
C LEU A 466 16.84 14.89 24.52
N VAL A 467 17.99 15.01 25.19
CA VAL A 467 18.83 16.20 25.20
C VAL A 467 20.06 15.99 24.31
N ASP A 468 20.30 16.95 23.43
CA ASP A 468 21.40 16.91 22.48
C ASP A 468 22.73 17.43 23.06
N PHE A 469 23.80 17.39 22.26
CA PHE A 469 25.12 17.90 22.66
C PHE A 469 25.15 19.41 22.87
N ASP A 470 24.17 20.14 22.33
CA ASP A 470 23.99 21.57 22.58
C ASP A 470 23.37 21.87 23.96
N GLY A 471 23.03 20.83 24.72
CA GLY A 471 22.46 20.92 26.06
C GLY A 471 20.96 21.23 26.09
N THR A 472 20.29 21.18 24.94
CA THR A 472 18.84 21.44 24.84
C THR A 472 18.09 20.22 24.30
N PRO A 473 16.80 20.06 24.63
CA PRO A 473 15.97 19.00 24.06
C PRO A 473 16.03 18.98 22.52
N THR A 474 15.87 17.80 21.92
CA THR A 474 15.64 17.70 20.48
C THR A 474 14.26 18.24 20.11
N ARG A 475 14.04 18.51 18.82
CA ARG A 475 12.81 19.15 18.33
C ARG A 475 11.53 18.39 18.70
N TRP A 476 11.55 17.05 18.67
CA TRP A 476 10.34 16.23 18.75
C TRP A 476 10.31 15.25 19.94
N SER A 477 11.44 14.99 20.60
CA SER A 477 11.50 14.05 21.73
C SER A 477 11.28 14.77 23.07
N ILE A 478 10.09 15.37 23.21
CA ILE A 478 9.63 16.05 24.41
C ILE A 478 8.47 15.26 25.02
N TYR A 479 8.65 14.74 26.24
CA TYR A 479 7.66 13.89 26.90
C TYR A 479 7.36 14.31 28.35
N ASN A 480 7.93 15.43 28.80
CA ASN A 480 7.82 15.86 30.18
C ASN A 480 6.39 16.32 30.54
N PRO A 481 5.91 16.05 31.77
CA PRO A 481 4.55 16.39 32.16
C PRO A 481 4.18 17.86 32.04
N ASP A 482 5.13 18.77 32.26
CA ASP A 482 4.87 20.21 32.23
C ASP A 482 4.64 20.70 30.80
N SER A 483 5.46 20.28 29.83
CA SER A 483 5.23 20.54 28.41
C SER A 483 3.89 19.94 27.97
N LEU A 484 3.67 18.64 28.19
CA LEU A 484 2.48 17.97 27.66
C LEU A 484 1.18 18.53 28.28
N ASN A 485 1.15 18.82 29.59
CA ASN A 485 -0.08 19.21 30.27
C ASN A 485 -0.29 20.72 30.45
N LYS A 486 0.75 21.56 30.32
CA LYS A 486 0.67 23.00 30.60
C LYS A 486 1.11 23.89 29.45
N ASP A 487 1.83 23.36 28.45
CA ASP A 487 2.28 24.15 27.30
C ASP A 487 1.30 24.00 26.10
N PRO A 488 0.68 25.10 25.62
CA PRO A 488 -0.18 25.06 24.45
C PRO A 488 0.54 24.74 23.14
N LEU A 489 1.88 24.64 23.10
CA LEU A 489 2.61 24.15 21.92
C LEU A 489 2.58 22.62 21.79
N TRP A 490 2.34 21.91 22.88
CA TRP A 490 2.48 20.44 22.96
C TRP A 490 1.16 19.71 23.19
N TRP A 491 0.04 20.44 23.20
CA TRP A 491 -1.26 19.84 23.51
C TRP A 491 -1.73 18.80 22.48
N GLU A 492 -1.36 18.95 21.21
CA GLU A 492 -1.72 18.01 20.12
C GLU A 492 -0.98 16.68 20.27
N GLU A 493 0.30 16.75 20.63
CA GLU A 493 1.20 15.62 20.85
C GLU A 493 0.96 14.92 22.20
N ARG A 494 0.19 15.53 23.11
CA ARG A 494 0.00 15.06 24.49
C ARG A 494 -0.39 13.60 24.57
N GLY A 495 -1.33 13.17 23.73
CA GLY A 495 -1.84 11.81 23.71
C GLY A 495 -0.76 10.81 23.35
N LEU A 496 -0.21 10.97 22.15
CA LEU A 496 0.82 10.11 21.58
C LEU A 496 2.06 10.06 22.48
N LYS A 497 2.59 11.21 22.91
CA LYS A 497 3.81 11.25 23.74
C LYS A 497 3.59 10.64 25.13
N SER A 498 2.38 10.75 25.71
CA SER A 498 2.05 10.05 26.95
C SER A 498 1.99 8.54 26.74
N LEU A 499 1.40 8.09 25.62
CA LEU A 499 1.36 6.66 25.23
C LEU A 499 2.78 6.11 25.00
N SER A 500 3.62 6.82 24.26
CA SER A 500 5.04 6.49 24.04
C SER A 500 5.78 6.34 25.35
N MET A 501 5.71 7.33 26.25
CA MET A 501 6.44 7.27 27.53
C MET A 501 6.01 6.09 28.42
N LEU A 502 4.70 5.80 28.48
CA LEU A 502 4.21 4.62 29.21
C LEU A 502 4.70 3.31 28.57
N SER A 503 4.70 3.23 27.23
CA SER A 503 5.25 2.10 26.49
C SER A 503 6.75 1.92 26.76
N TYR A 504 7.55 2.99 26.71
CA TYR A 504 9.00 2.96 26.91
C TYR A 504 9.38 2.47 28.30
N LEU A 505 8.76 3.03 29.33
CA LEU A 505 8.99 2.63 30.72
C LEU A 505 8.61 1.17 30.96
N THR A 506 7.48 0.74 30.41
CA THR A 506 6.99 -0.64 30.54
C THR A 506 7.91 -1.63 29.81
N ALA A 507 8.30 -1.34 28.58
CA ALA A 507 9.25 -2.15 27.82
C ALA A 507 10.62 -2.22 28.53
N THR A 508 11.08 -1.11 29.10
CA THR A 508 12.35 -1.06 29.84
C THR A 508 12.28 -1.89 31.12
N GLU A 509 11.19 -1.80 31.88
CA GLU A 509 10.97 -2.64 33.07
C GLU A 509 11.04 -4.13 32.70
N HIS A 510 10.32 -4.54 31.65
CA HIS A 510 10.30 -5.92 31.17
C HIS A 510 11.70 -6.43 30.79
N VAL A 511 12.43 -5.67 29.96
CA VAL A 511 13.75 -6.08 29.46
C VAL A 511 14.79 -6.10 30.60
N THR A 512 14.78 -5.09 31.46
CA THR A 512 15.82 -4.92 32.50
C THR A 512 15.52 -5.62 33.81
N GLY A 513 14.24 -5.93 34.08
CA GLY A 513 13.75 -6.41 35.37
C GLY A 513 13.83 -5.36 36.50
N ASP A 514 14.08 -4.08 36.18
CA ASP A 514 14.28 -3.04 37.17
C ASP A 514 12.95 -2.33 37.53
N PRO A 515 12.41 -2.53 38.74
CA PRO A 515 11.10 -2.00 39.13
C PRO A 515 11.07 -0.47 39.28
N LYS A 516 12.20 0.23 39.11
CA LYS A 516 12.22 1.70 39.09
C LYS A 516 11.36 2.26 37.96
N TYR A 517 11.35 1.62 36.80
CA TYR A 517 10.63 2.12 35.62
C TYR A 517 9.12 2.02 35.80
N GLY A 518 8.61 0.90 36.33
CA GLY A 518 7.19 0.76 36.68
C GLY A 518 6.73 1.75 37.75
N LYS A 519 7.57 2.06 38.75
CA LYS A 519 7.27 3.11 39.75
C LYS A 519 7.14 4.49 39.10
N ILE A 520 8.03 4.82 38.16
CA ILE A 520 7.98 6.10 37.43
C ILE A 520 6.74 6.15 36.53
N ALA A 521 6.41 5.06 35.83
CA ALA A 521 5.19 4.99 35.01
C ALA A 521 3.94 5.24 35.88
N ASN A 522 3.85 4.61 37.04
CA ASN A 522 2.77 4.84 38.00
C ASN A 522 2.72 6.29 38.50
N GLU A 523 3.86 6.94 38.71
CA GLU A 523 3.91 8.35 39.08
C GLU A 523 3.35 9.25 37.96
N LEU A 524 3.72 9.00 36.71
CA LEU A 524 3.19 9.71 35.53
C LEU A 524 1.68 9.49 35.37
N ILE A 525 1.18 8.28 35.64
CA ILE A 525 -0.25 7.96 35.61
C ILE A 525 -1.00 8.74 36.70
N GLU A 526 -0.58 8.59 37.95
CA GLU A 526 -1.34 9.07 39.11
C GLU A 526 -1.24 10.58 39.33
N LYS A 527 -0.06 11.17 39.07
CA LYS A 527 0.19 12.60 39.33
C LYS A 527 0.09 13.48 38.09
N HIS A 528 0.31 12.90 36.91
CA HIS A 528 0.41 13.66 35.66
C HIS A 528 -0.61 13.22 34.60
N HIS A 529 -1.51 12.30 34.94
CA HIS A 529 -2.64 11.88 34.11
C HIS A 529 -2.25 11.26 32.75
N PHE A 530 -1.07 10.65 32.65
CA PHE A 530 -0.61 10.05 31.39
C PHE A 530 -1.54 8.95 30.89
N ARG A 531 -2.19 8.21 31.80
CA ARG A 531 -3.25 7.25 31.46
C ARG A 531 -4.41 7.89 30.71
N THR A 532 -4.92 9.01 31.22
CA THR A 532 -6.03 9.76 30.59
C THR A 532 -5.59 10.36 29.25
N ASN A 533 -4.38 10.90 29.18
CA ASN A 533 -3.82 11.45 27.96
C ASN A 533 -3.75 10.38 26.85
N ALA A 534 -3.24 9.18 27.19
CA ALA A 534 -3.06 8.08 26.24
C ALA A 534 -4.38 7.50 25.69
N MET A 535 -5.54 7.84 26.27
CA MET A 535 -6.84 7.38 25.75
C MET A 535 -7.18 7.94 24.37
N ILE A 536 -6.62 9.11 24.02
CA ILE A 536 -6.76 9.74 22.70
C ILE A 536 -5.35 10.04 22.20
N TYR A 537 -4.77 9.14 21.41
CA TYR A 537 -3.37 9.25 20.99
C TYR A 537 -3.14 10.44 20.03
N LYS A 538 -4.02 10.65 19.05
CA LYS A 538 -3.95 11.76 18.10
C LYS A 538 -5.26 12.54 18.03
N ILE A 539 -5.19 13.75 17.53
CA ILE A 539 -6.37 14.52 17.13
C ILE A 539 -6.76 14.08 15.72
N HIS A 540 -8.01 13.67 15.53
CA HIS A 540 -8.53 13.26 14.23
C HIS A 540 -10.02 13.60 14.12
N PHE A 541 -10.52 13.68 12.89
CA PHE A 541 -11.91 13.93 12.51
C PHE A 541 -12.58 12.71 11.86
N GLY A 542 -12.09 11.51 12.19
CA GLY A 542 -12.52 10.23 11.65
C GLY A 542 -11.47 9.58 10.74
N PRO A 543 -11.83 8.54 9.98
CA PRO A 543 -10.91 7.83 9.10
C PRO A 543 -10.20 8.77 8.12
N GLY A 544 -8.89 8.56 7.95
CA GLY A 544 -8.06 9.33 7.03
C GLY A 544 -7.81 10.79 7.42
N SER A 545 -7.82 11.12 8.70
CA SER A 545 -7.45 12.46 9.17
C SER A 545 -6.41 12.38 10.29
N GLY A 546 -5.67 13.46 10.50
CA GLY A 546 -4.51 13.47 11.39
C GLY A 546 -3.24 13.02 10.66
N ASN A 547 -2.11 13.18 11.34
CA ASN A 547 -0.80 12.78 10.85
C ASN A 547 -0.64 11.25 10.87
N HIS A 548 -0.35 10.65 9.72
CA HIS A 548 -0.18 9.20 9.54
C HIS A 548 1.07 8.63 10.21
N SER A 549 2.07 9.48 10.48
CA SER A 549 3.24 9.05 11.27
C SER A 549 2.86 8.72 12.71
N ASP A 550 1.86 9.42 13.25
CA ASP A 550 1.40 9.24 14.62
C ASP A 550 0.73 7.87 14.80
N ASP A 551 0.08 7.34 13.75
CA ASP A 551 -0.52 6.01 13.74
C ASP A 551 0.52 4.91 13.85
N GLU A 552 1.57 5.01 13.03
CA GLU A 552 2.69 4.07 13.07
C GLU A 552 3.33 4.02 14.47
N MET A 553 3.60 5.19 15.05
CA MET A 553 4.16 5.33 16.40
C MET A 553 3.22 4.76 17.47
N ALA A 554 1.92 5.11 17.41
CA ALA A 554 0.94 4.70 18.40
C ALA A 554 0.72 3.19 18.40
N PHE A 555 0.63 2.55 17.23
CA PHE A 555 0.38 1.12 17.11
C PHE A 555 1.54 0.29 17.69
N MET A 556 2.78 0.71 17.44
CA MET A 556 3.96 0.12 18.09
C MET A 556 3.90 0.25 19.62
N CYS A 557 3.46 1.41 20.12
CA CYS A 557 3.35 1.66 21.55
C CYS A 557 2.20 0.90 22.21
N TYR A 558 1.02 0.84 21.57
CA TYR A 558 -0.10 0.02 22.04
C TYR A 558 0.31 -1.45 22.15
N TYR A 559 0.97 -1.99 21.13
CA TYR A 559 1.42 -3.37 21.11
C TYR A 559 2.32 -3.69 22.32
N ASN A 560 3.33 -2.87 22.56
CA ASN A 560 4.26 -3.06 23.68
C ASN A 560 3.59 -2.85 25.05
N LEU A 561 2.81 -1.78 25.19
CA LEU A 561 2.17 -1.45 26.46
C LEU A 561 1.19 -2.56 26.88
N LEU A 562 0.41 -3.10 25.94
CA LEU A 562 -0.50 -4.21 26.19
C LEU A 562 0.25 -5.52 26.45
N LYS A 563 1.35 -5.78 25.74
CA LYS A 563 2.12 -7.02 25.89
C LYS A 563 2.85 -7.10 27.25
N TYR A 564 3.42 -5.99 27.72
CA TYR A 564 4.39 -6.01 28.82
C TYR A 564 3.87 -5.40 30.13
N SER A 565 2.82 -4.57 30.09
CA SER A 565 2.29 -3.97 31.32
C SER A 565 1.78 -5.04 32.29
N GLN A 566 2.08 -4.85 33.56
CA GLN A 566 1.56 -5.67 34.66
C GLN A 566 0.29 -5.05 35.29
N ASP A 567 -0.12 -3.86 34.84
CA ASP A 567 -1.35 -3.20 35.27
C ASP A 567 -2.52 -3.58 34.35
N GLU A 568 -3.34 -4.52 34.83
CA GLU A 568 -4.51 -5.00 34.10
C GLU A 568 -5.61 -3.93 33.92
N ALA A 569 -5.71 -2.96 34.85
CA ALA A 569 -6.67 -1.87 34.72
C ALA A 569 -6.24 -0.87 33.65
N LEU A 570 -4.93 -0.61 33.54
CA LEU A 570 -4.36 0.15 32.43
C LEU A 570 -4.57 -0.60 31.11
N LYS A 571 -4.26 -1.90 31.05
CA LYS A 571 -4.42 -2.70 29.82
C LYS A 571 -5.84 -2.70 29.28
N HIS A 572 -6.85 -2.85 30.14
CA HIS A 572 -8.24 -2.83 29.71
C HIS A 572 -8.64 -1.48 29.07
N GLU A 573 -8.19 -0.36 29.61
CA GLU A 573 -8.48 0.96 29.05
C GLU A 573 -7.68 1.25 27.77
N ILE A 574 -6.39 0.92 27.79
CA ILE A 574 -5.52 1.07 26.62
C ILE A 574 -5.99 0.19 25.47
N LEU A 575 -6.53 -1.01 25.73
CA LEU A 575 -7.12 -1.85 24.69
C LEU A 575 -8.34 -1.18 24.03
N TYR A 576 -9.17 -0.47 24.80
CA TYR A 576 -10.29 0.30 24.24
C TYR A 576 -9.82 1.53 23.47
N SER A 577 -8.76 2.20 23.94
CA SER A 577 -8.10 3.26 23.18
C SER A 577 -7.53 2.72 21.86
N PHE A 578 -6.91 1.54 21.89
CA PHE A 578 -6.36 0.88 20.70
C PHE A 578 -7.46 0.48 19.72
N PHE A 579 -8.59 -0.05 20.20
CA PHE A 579 -9.78 -0.29 19.38
C PHE A 579 -10.24 1.00 18.68
N SER A 580 -10.29 2.10 19.43
CA SER A 580 -10.70 3.41 18.90
C SER A 580 -9.73 3.95 17.84
N ALA A 581 -8.42 3.68 17.96
CA ALA A 581 -7.45 3.96 16.90
C ALA A 581 -7.69 3.04 15.68
N TRP A 582 -7.76 1.72 15.91
CA TRP A 582 -7.94 0.71 14.88
C TRP A 582 -9.18 0.92 14.02
N ILE A 583 -10.33 1.33 14.58
CA ILE A 583 -11.54 1.62 13.77
C ILE A 583 -11.37 2.79 12.79
N ASN A 584 -10.41 3.69 13.00
CA ASN A 584 -10.12 4.76 12.03
C ASN A 584 -9.18 4.27 10.93
N GLU A 585 -8.30 3.33 11.25
CA GLU A 585 -7.23 2.87 10.35
C GLU A 585 -7.57 1.54 9.64
N TRP A 586 -8.58 0.78 10.08
CA TRP A 586 -9.00 -0.44 9.39
C TRP A 586 -9.36 -0.23 7.90
N PRO A 587 -9.93 0.91 7.44
CA PRO A 587 -10.23 1.09 6.01
C PRO A 587 -8.98 1.22 5.15
N GLU A 588 -7.81 1.39 5.76
CA GLU A 588 -6.53 1.45 5.08
C GLU A 588 -6.05 0.08 4.56
N MET A 589 -6.66 -1.00 5.07
CA MET A 589 -6.32 -2.39 4.76
C MET A 589 -4.86 -2.73 5.12
N ASN A 590 -4.34 -2.07 6.17
CA ASN A 590 -2.95 -2.18 6.60
C ASN A 590 -2.76 -3.47 7.43
N PRO A 591 -2.01 -4.48 6.94
CA PRO A 591 -1.84 -5.74 7.64
C PRO A 591 -1.07 -5.59 8.96
N LEU A 592 -0.15 -4.62 9.08
CA LEU A 592 0.57 -4.40 10.34
C LEU A 592 -0.38 -3.94 11.43
N PHE A 593 -1.21 -2.95 11.12
CA PHE A 593 -2.17 -2.38 12.06
C PHE A 593 -3.26 -3.39 12.47
N ASN A 594 -3.77 -4.13 11.49
CA ASN A 594 -4.72 -5.21 11.72
C ASN A 594 -4.13 -6.31 12.61
N PHE A 595 -2.90 -6.75 12.34
CA PHE A 595 -2.26 -7.81 13.11
C PHE A 595 -1.94 -7.36 14.53
N MET A 596 -1.38 -6.16 14.72
CA MET A 596 -1.09 -5.63 16.06
C MET A 596 -2.35 -5.53 16.92
N TYR A 597 -3.47 -5.06 16.35
CA TYR A 597 -4.74 -5.01 17.07
C TYR A 597 -5.28 -6.41 17.37
N ALA A 598 -5.30 -7.31 16.37
CA ALA A 598 -5.84 -8.66 16.51
C ALA A 598 -5.13 -9.52 17.58
N VAL A 599 -3.87 -9.24 17.92
CA VAL A 599 -3.15 -9.91 19.01
C VAL A 599 -3.88 -9.78 20.35
N PHE A 600 -4.54 -8.65 20.59
CA PHE A 600 -5.22 -8.37 21.86
C PHE A 600 -6.74 -8.23 21.71
N GLY A 601 -7.21 -7.83 20.53
CA GLY A 601 -8.62 -7.53 20.27
C GLY A 601 -9.48 -8.76 20.00
N ARG A 602 -8.91 -9.89 19.59
CA ARG A 602 -9.71 -11.10 19.28
C ARG A 602 -10.47 -11.59 20.50
N ASP A 603 -11.78 -11.76 20.35
CA ASP A 603 -12.73 -12.14 21.41
C ASP A 603 -12.78 -11.14 22.58
N ALA A 604 -12.18 -9.94 22.41
CA ALA A 604 -12.12 -8.94 23.45
C ALA A 604 -13.45 -8.21 23.59
N LYS A 605 -13.74 -7.83 24.84
CA LYS A 605 -14.94 -7.09 25.20
C LYS A 605 -14.56 -5.89 26.03
N HIS A 606 -15.30 -4.80 25.84
CA HIS A 606 -15.20 -3.62 26.68
C HIS A 606 -16.50 -3.42 27.45
N THR A 607 -16.39 -3.35 28.79
CA THR A 607 -17.52 -3.06 29.66
C THR A 607 -17.46 -1.62 30.14
N ASN A 608 -18.54 -0.88 29.94
CA ASN A 608 -18.75 0.45 30.52
C ASN A 608 -20.01 0.43 31.42
N PRO A 609 -20.39 1.55 32.08
CA PRO A 609 -21.55 1.56 32.99
C PRO A 609 -22.90 1.22 32.35
N TRP A 610 -23.02 1.20 31.02
CA TRP A 610 -24.26 0.97 30.31
C TRP A 610 -24.38 -0.44 29.71
N ASP A 611 -23.31 -0.97 29.13
CA ASP A 611 -23.32 -2.31 28.52
C ASP A 611 -21.89 -2.88 28.36
N THR A 612 -21.83 -4.12 27.86
CA THR A 612 -20.61 -4.78 27.37
C THR A 612 -20.64 -4.88 25.86
N TYR A 613 -19.63 -4.33 25.21
CA TYR A 613 -19.50 -4.25 23.75
C TYR A 613 -18.43 -5.22 23.28
N ASP A 614 -18.71 -5.92 22.18
CA ASP A 614 -17.70 -6.67 21.44
C ASP A 614 -16.79 -5.67 20.73
N ILE A 615 -15.48 -5.76 20.98
CA ILE A 615 -14.46 -4.94 20.33
C ILE A 615 -13.54 -5.82 19.47
N SER A 616 -13.96 -7.03 19.11
CA SER A 616 -13.22 -7.89 18.20
C SER A 616 -12.96 -7.19 16.85
N PRO A 617 -11.83 -7.47 16.18
CA PRO A 617 -11.63 -7.04 14.81
C PRO A 617 -12.84 -7.40 13.95
N TRP A 618 -13.33 -6.45 13.17
CA TRP A 618 -14.49 -6.63 12.30
C TRP A 618 -14.22 -7.66 11.21
N GLU A 619 -15.28 -8.31 10.76
CA GLU A 619 -15.24 -9.28 9.67
C GLU A 619 -14.50 -8.75 8.43
N GLY A 620 -13.61 -9.58 7.86
CA GLY A 620 -12.80 -9.23 6.71
C GLY A 620 -11.45 -8.57 7.02
N TRP A 621 -11.12 -8.31 8.29
CA TRP A 621 -9.81 -7.76 8.68
C TRP A 621 -8.64 -8.66 8.22
N LEU A 622 -8.82 -9.98 8.29
CA LEU A 622 -7.79 -10.94 7.90
C LEU A 622 -7.70 -11.06 6.37
N ASP A 623 -8.84 -11.08 5.68
CA ASP A 623 -8.89 -11.06 4.22
C ASP A 623 -8.23 -9.80 3.64
N ASP A 624 -8.53 -8.62 4.18
CA ASP A 624 -7.88 -7.37 3.78
C ASP A 624 -6.36 -7.42 3.98
N SER A 625 -5.93 -7.98 5.12
CA SER A 625 -4.51 -8.11 5.43
C SER A 625 -3.80 -9.05 4.46
N VAL A 626 -4.41 -10.22 4.18
CA VAL A 626 -3.86 -11.22 3.25
C VAL A 626 -3.85 -10.70 1.81
N GLU A 627 -4.92 -10.05 1.35
CA GLU A 627 -4.99 -9.47 0.01
C GLU A 627 -3.99 -8.32 -0.16
N THR A 628 -3.81 -7.45 0.85
CA THR A 628 -2.75 -6.42 0.82
C THR A 628 -1.35 -7.04 0.74
N LEU A 629 -1.07 -8.11 1.51
CA LEU A 629 0.21 -8.83 1.43
C LEU A 629 0.46 -9.41 0.03
N LYS A 630 -0.56 -10.00 -0.60
CA LYS A 630 -0.49 -10.49 -1.99
C LYS A 630 -0.29 -9.35 -2.99
N ASP A 631 -0.95 -8.22 -2.80
CA ASP A 631 -1.00 -7.11 -3.76
C ASP A 631 0.28 -6.25 -3.79
N PHE A 632 1.12 -6.29 -2.74
CA PHE A 632 2.39 -5.54 -2.75
C PHE A 632 3.22 -5.83 -4.02
N PRO A 633 3.63 -4.82 -4.79
CA PRO A 633 4.31 -5.06 -6.06
C PRO A 633 5.75 -5.56 -5.83
N LEU A 634 6.20 -6.50 -6.67
CA LEU A 634 7.60 -6.94 -6.67
C LEU A 634 8.56 -5.83 -7.13
N ASP A 635 8.05 -4.81 -7.84
CA ASP A 635 8.93 -3.79 -8.40
C ASP A 635 9.52 -2.82 -7.35
N ARG A 636 8.73 -2.51 -6.32
CA ARG A 636 9.01 -1.53 -5.25
C ARG A 636 9.42 -0.13 -5.74
N VAL A 637 9.31 0.14 -7.03
CA VAL A 637 9.71 1.43 -7.60
C VAL A 637 8.57 2.41 -7.41
N ALA A 638 8.94 3.62 -7.00
CA ALA A 638 8.02 4.68 -6.67
C ALA A 638 7.58 5.43 -7.95
N TRP A 639 6.58 4.86 -8.63
CA TRP A 639 5.94 5.40 -9.83
C TRP A 639 4.78 6.34 -9.49
N ASP A 640 4.53 7.31 -10.37
CA ASP A 640 3.35 8.18 -10.29
C ASP A 640 2.05 7.39 -10.48
N HIS A 641 1.03 7.82 -9.76
CA HIS A 641 -0.34 7.33 -9.90
C HIS A 641 -1.29 8.52 -9.76
N HIS A 642 -2.31 8.60 -10.61
CA HIS A 642 -3.29 9.70 -10.58
C HIS A 642 -4.69 9.11 -10.49
N ASN A 643 -5.29 9.01 -9.31
CA ASN A 643 -6.57 8.32 -9.12
C ASN A 643 -7.77 9.24 -8.89
N SER A 644 -7.57 10.56 -8.79
CA SER A 644 -8.68 11.48 -8.47
C SER A 644 -9.75 11.62 -9.55
N HIS A 645 -9.50 11.12 -10.76
CA HIS A 645 -10.47 11.09 -11.85
C HIS A 645 -11.42 9.90 -11.79
N ARG A 646 -11.15 8.92 -10.91
CA ARG A 646 -11.87 7.66 -10.89
C ARG A 646 -13.33 7.84 -10.49
N LEU A 647 -14.19 7.04 -11.10
CA LEU A 647 -15.64 7.06 -10.89
C LEU A 647 -16.05 6.36 -9.59
N ASP A 648 -15.23 5.46 -9.09
CA ASP A 648 -15.44 4.68 -7.87
C ASP A 648 -14.91 5.35 -6.61
N ILE A 649 -14.54 6.64 -6.68
CA ILE A 649 -13.99 7.39 -5.55
C ILE A 649 -15.02 8.31 -4.91
N VAL A 650 -15.05 8.27 -3.58
CA VAL A 650 -15.71 9.24 -2.71
C VAL A 650 -14.62 10.13 -2.09
N LEU A 651 -14.70 11.43 -2.35
CA LEU A 651 -13.76 12.39 -1.76
C LEU A 651 -14.06 12.60 -0.27
N LEU A 652 -13.00 12.72 0.53
CA LEU A 652 -13.15 13.09 1.93
C LEU A 652 -13.75 14.50 2.05
N PRO A 653 -14.64 14.76 3.02
CA PRO A 653 -15.08 16.10 3.34
C PRO A 653 -13.87 16.93 3.79
N ARG A 654 -13.94 18.25 3.59
CA ARG A 654 -12.83 19.17 3.88
C ARG A 654 -12.24 18.97 5.28
N GLN A 655 -13.08 18.77 6.29
CA GLN A 655 -12.67 18.60 7.69
C GLN A 655 -11.81 17.36 7.94
N GLN A 656 -11.97 16.31 7.12
CA GLN A 656 -11.14 15.10 7.18
C GLN A 656 -9.93 15.21 6.25
N ALA A 657 -10.09 15.89 5.11
CA ALA A 657 -9.05 16.00 4.10
C ALA A 657 -7.91 16.95 4.49
N THR A 658 -8.13 17.91 5.39
CA THR A 658 -7.13 18.92 5.78
C THR A 658 -6.81 18.86 7.25
N GLU A 659 -5.54 19.03 7.59
CA GLU A 659 -5.16 19.29 8.97
C GLU A 659 -5.67 20.67 9.44
N PRO A 660 -5.90 20.89 10.76
CA PRO A 660 -6.54 22.10 11.31
C PRO A 660 -5.93 23.46 10.91
N TYR A 661 -4.75 23.46 10.26
CA TYR A 661 -3.99 24.65 9.90
C TYR A 661 -3.55 24.69 8.42
N GLU A 662 -3.93 23.68 7.62
CA GLU A 662 -3.59 23.65 6.20
C GLU A 662 -4.60 24.44 5.36
N SER A 663 -4.06 25.19 4.39
CA SER A 663 -4.84 26.05 3.50
C SER A 663 -5.28 25.35 2.21
N GLU A 664 -4.58 24.29 1.80
CA GLU A 664 -4.90 23.51 0.61
C GLU A 664 -5.75 22.29 0.97
N VAL A 665 -6.69 21.93 0.09
CA VAL A 665 -7.46 20.68 0.23
C VAL A 665 -6.80 19.64 -0.68
N PRO A 666 -5.98 18.73 -0.14
CA PRO A 666 -5.41 17.66 -0.93
C PRO A 666 -6.53 16.77 -1.51
N GLN A 667 -6.29 16.20 -2.70
CA GLN A 667 -7.24 15.30 -3.34
C GLN A 667 -7.20 13.94 -2.64
N ARG A 668 -7.91 13.84 -1.52
CA ARG A 668 -7.99 12.66 -0.67
C ARG A 668 -9.37 12.01 -0.74
N GLY A 669 -9.42 10.69 -0.64
CA GLY A 669 -10.66 9.94 -0.79
C GLY A 669 -10.47 8.44 -0.60
N HIS A 670 -11.56 7.73 -0.78
CA HIS A 670 -11.61 6.27 -0.69
C HIS A 670 -12.52 5.71 -1.78
N ARG A 671 -12.43 4.40 -2.02
CA ARG A 671 -13.35 3.70 -2.93
C ARG A 671 -14.77 3.69 -2.35
N VAL A 672 -15.78 3.52 -3.19
CA VAL A 672 -17.20 3.46 -2.77
C VAL A 672 -17.51 2.43 -1.68
N ASN A 673 -16.64 1.45 -1.47
CA ASN A 673 -16.73 0.46 -0.37
C ASN A 673 -16.18 0.96 0.98
N GLY A 674 -15.77 2.23 1.08
CA GLY A 674 -15.21 2.82 2.30
C GLY A 674 -13.70 2.62 2.50
N LYS A 675 -13.04 1.82 1.66
CA LYS A 675 -11.62 1.47 1.80
C LYS A 675 -10.75 2.29 0.87
N VAL A 676 -9.51 2.53 1.27
CA VAL A 676 -8.50 3.17 0.41
C VAL A 676 -8.24 2.34 -0.85
N LEU A 677 -7.48 2.90 -1.79
CA LEU A 677 -7.04 2.20 -2.99
C LEU A 677 -6.20 0.95 -2.63
N PRO A 678 -6.08 -0.10 -3.45
CA PRO A 678 -5.12 -1.18 -3.22
C PRO A 678 -3.65 -0.69 -3.27
N VAL A 679 -2.70 -1.41 -2.67
CA VAL A 679 -1.28 -1.00 -2.64
C VAL A 679 -0.63 -1.00 -4.03
N SER A 680 -1.10 -1.87 -4.93
CA SER A 680 -0.68 -1.93 -6.34
C SER A 680 -1.05 -0.70 -7.16
N GLU A 681 -2.05 0.07 -6.69
CA GLU A 681 -2.63 1.25 -7.35
C GLU A 681 -2.17 2.57 -6.73
N ARG A 682 -1.18 2.48 -5.84
CA ARG A 682 -0.61 3.58 -5.07
C ARG A 682 0.91 3.58 -5.14
N TYR A 683 1.48 4.66 -4.62
CA TYR A 683 2.92 4.77 -4.39
C TYR A 683 3.40 3.67 -3.44
N PHE A 684 4.52 3.04 -3.75
CA PHE A 684 5.14 2.07 -2.83
C PHE A 684 5.90 2.87 -1.77
N ASN A 685 5.42 2.87 -0.53
CA ASN A 685 6.03 3.63 0.56
C ASN A 685 6.03 2.84 1.88
N HIS A 686 6.56 3.49 2.91
CA HIS A 686 6.46 3.18 4.32
C HIS A 686 5.05 3.43 4.91
N TRP A 687 4.81 3.00 6.16
CA TRP A 687 3.50 3.02 6.80
C TRP A 687 3.02 4.41 7.24
N ASN A 688 3.94 5.34 7.45
CA ASN A 688 3.64 6.74 7.73
C ASN A 688 3.16 7.55 6.51
N HIS A 689 3.00 6.92 5.34
CA HIS A 689 2.54 7.61 4.14
C HIS A 689 1.02 7.59 4.02
N ASP A 690 0.42 8.76 3.74
CA ASP A 690 -1.04 8.92 3.62
C ASP A 690 -1.66 8.01 2.53
N PRO A 691 -2.39 6.95 2.92
CA PRO A 691 -3.01 6.04 1.98
C PRO A 691 -4.30 6.59 1.35
N TRP A 692 -4.82 7.72 1.87
CA TRP A 692 -6.04 8.38 1.41
C TRP A 692 -5.78 9.37 0.28
N ASN A 693 -4.51 9.79 0.10
CA ASN A 693 -4.12 10.62 -1.03
C ASN A 693 -4.38 9.88 -2.36
N LEU A 694 -5.04 10.52 -3.30
CA LEU A 694 -5.41 9.89 -4.57
C LEU A 694 -4.33 10.04 -5.65
N ASN A 695 -3.46 11.05 -5.52
CA ASN A 695 -2.46 11.36 -6.53
C ASN A 695 -1.05 11.38 -5.95
N TYR A 696 -0.19 10.52 -6.48
CA TYR A 696 1.17 10.33 -6.01
C TYR A 696 2.18 10.81 -7.05
N GLY A 697 3.15 11.64 -6.64
CA GLY A 697 4.08 12.33 -7.53
C GLY A 697 5.36 11.56 -7.88
N GLY A 698 5.34 10.23 -7.88
CA GLY A 698 6.52 9.41 -8.15
C GLY A 698 7.13 9.60 -9.52
N LYS A 699 8.45 9.46 -9.62
CA LYS A 699 9.17 9.60 -10.91
C LYS A 699 10.02 8.38 -11.24
N GLY A 700 9.88 7.31 -10.46
CA GLY A 700 10.67 6.09 -10.59
C GLY A 700 12.11 6.20 -10.11
N HIS A 701 12.47 7.27 -9.39
CA HIS A 701 13.83 7.51 -8.88
C HIS A 701 14.06 7.05 -7.44
N THR A 702 13.06 6.41 -6.83
CA THR A 702 13.14 5.85 -5.48
C THR A 702 12.79 4.37 -5.55
N LEU A 703 13.59 3.54 -4.89
CA LEU A 703 13.35 2.12 -4.71
C LEU A 703 13.06 1.87 -3.22
N GLY A 704 11.83 1.46 -2.93
CA GLY A 704 11.38 1.17 -1.57
C GLY A 704 12.10 -0.03 -0.97
N SER A 705 12.24 -0.05 0.34
CA SER A 705 12.99 -1.10 1.06
C SER A 705 12.30 -2.46 1.03
N GLY A 706 10.96 -2.51 1.05
CA GLY A 706 10.19 -3.76 1.16
C GLY A 706 9.86 -4.17 2.60
N THR A 707 10.30 -3.41 3.60
CA THR A 707 10.03 -3.69 5.02
C THR A 707 8.54 -3.61 5.37
N VAL A 708 7.76 -2.84 4.60
CA VAL A 708 6.29 -2.78 4.68
C VAL A 708 5.59 -4.09 4.33
N PHE A 709 6.28 -5.06 3.73
CA PHE A 709 5.77 -6.41 3.59
C PHE A 709 6.34 -7.32 4.68
N LEU A 710 7.63 -7.24 4.93
CA LEU A 710 8.35 -8.22 5.76
C LEU A 710 7.89 -8.20 7.22
N LEU A 711 7.74 -7.03 7.82
CA LEU A 711 7.31 -6.90 9.21
C LEU A 711 5.91 -7.52 9.46
N PRO A 712 4.83 -7.11 8.76
CA PRO A 712 3.52 -7.72 8.98
C PRO A 712 3.47 -9.19 8.57
N TYR A 713 4.19 -9.61 7.51
CA TYR A 713 4.24 -11.01 7.12
C TYR A 713 4.77 -11.89 8.27
N TYR A 714 5.95 -11.57 8.80
CA TYR A 714 6.54 -12.35 9.88
C TYR A 714 5.78 -12.21 11.21
N MET A 715 5.19 -11.04 11.49
CA MET A 715 4.30 -10.87 12.64
C MET A 715 3.06 -11.77 12.53
N GLY A 716 2.43 -11.84 11.34
CA GLY A 716 1.29 -12.69 11.06
C GLY A 716 1.61 -14.17 11.22
N LEU A 717 2.80 -14.60 10.78
CA LEU A 717 3.29 -15.96 11.01
C LEU A 717 3.50 -16.26 12.49
N TYR A 718 4.19 -15.36 13.21
CA TYR A 718 4.54 -15.54 14.62
C TYR A 718 3.29 -15.68 15.51
N HIS A 719 2.27 -14.86 15.26
CA HIS A 719 1.01 -14.89 16.01
C HIS A 719 -0.01 -15.92 15.47
N GLY A 720 0.33 -16.64 14.40
CA GLY A 720 -0.53 -17.68 13.82
C GLY A 720 -1.79 -17.15 13.13
N PHE A 721 -1.73 -15.93 12.58
CA PHE A 721 -2.82 -15.36 11.78
C PHE A 721 -2.82 -15.86 10.34
N ILE A 722 -1.64 -16.15 9.80
CA ILE A 722 -1.45 -16.71 8.46
C ILE A 722 -0.57 -17.95 8.55
N ASP A 723 -0.73 -18.86 7.59
CA ASP A 723 0.22 -19.94 7.37
C ASP A 723 1.42 -19.51 6.52
N ASN A 724 2.44 -20.36 6.48
CA ASN A 724 3.69 -20.15 5.75
C ASN A 724 3.63 -20.67 4.32
#